data_AF-A0AB74JJ26-F1
#
_entry.id   AF-A0AB74JJ26-F1
#
_cell.length_a   1.000
_cell.length_b   1.000
_cell.length_c   1.000
_cell.angle_alpha   90.00
_cell.angle_beta   90.00
_cell.angle_gamma   90.00
#
_symmetry.space_group_name_H-M   'P 1'
#
loop_
_entity.id
_entity.type
_entity.pdbx_description
1 polymer ?
#
loop_
_entity_poly.entity_id
_entity_poly.type
_entity_poly.pdbx_seq_one_letter_code
_entity_poly.pdbx_strand_id
1 'polypeptide(L)'
;MAAQSTLRHGPDEALRALLTRLVDRLRKRLKRTSPTLRLAAALLFTLGLVGGSLGSYKWWIESRKEKETGRRLLRRNSGLRAKDGTRTIYVAYKSSTAKVVINPTKPTTFDAHRRLFLQPPRAVGLSDSNLPQVPPLQTKPGLNLAFLHQFLSLMNILIPRWGSKETGLLFSHGVFLLLRTYLSLVVARLDGEIVRDLVAGKGKPFLWGIAKWCTIGGLASYTNSMIKFLQSKVSIAFRTRLTRYIHDLYLNDNLNFYKLSNLDGGIGHGADQFVTQDLTLFCDSAASLYSSLGKPLVDLVVFNYQLYRSLGPLALTGLLANYFATATLLRRLSPPFGKLKAVEGKREGDFRALHTRLIANAEEVAFYGGDQMEKLFLDKGFQELKRWMEGIYSLKIRYNMLEDFVLKYSWSAFGYLITSLPVFLPAWGGLAEVGDKKSVQPASEAALMAQTPTDESGNRTQNFITNKRLMLSLADAGGRMMYSLKDLSELAGYTSRVYTLISTLHRVHASAYHPPRNTYPELYSLADTQGTLHKGFSGVRFENAPVVAPALWPQAGEELLDNLNFVIQSNQHILIIGPNGSGKSALSRILAGLWPVYRGLVSRPRSVGQDGIMFLPQRPYLSPGTLRDQIIYPHTEFDMRASSRSDAELEQILEDVRLGYLPSREGGFDTRKTWKDVLSGGEKQRISFARLLYHSPAFAVIDEGTSAVSSDVEGLLYETLKNRGVTLLTISTRASLKKYHDFVLTLGLGEQGDEWEMQKIGTESEKDSVEKEIAELKERLSKVGEWKRRKAEIEDELAKVWVEGVGVLEAADYNGEAEEVEVLEEEDGEEVALSDTETERAGGEGEVQDDAATDGYGTDTQEFVTPAATPMERASP
;
A
#
# COMPACT_ATOMS: atom_id res chain seq x y z
N MET A 1 25.25 70.00 -31.65
CA MET A 1 25.21 68.52 -31.46
C MET A 1 26.41 68.10 -30.62
N ALA A 2 26.39 66.87 -30.08
CA ALA A 2 27.54 66.07 -29.63
C ALA A 2 28.58 66.71 -28.67
N ALA A 3 28.53 66.33 -27.38
CA ALA A 3 29.70 66.01 -26.53
C ALA A 3 29.31 65.51 -25.11
N GLN A 4 28.46 64.49 -25.00
CA GLN A 4 28.25 63.74 -23.74
C GLN A 4 28.45 62.24 -23.98
N SER A 5 29.54 61.65 -23.44
CA SER A 5 29.63 60.23 -23.05
C SER A 5 31.04 59.89 -22.54
N THR A 6 31.19 59.65 -21.24
CA THR A 6 32.43 59.13 -20.62
C THR A 6 32.10 58.13 -19.50
N LEU A 7 31.46 57.01 -19.86
CA LEU A 7 31.25 55.87 -18.97
C LEU A 7 31.62 54.55 -19.66
N ARG A 8 32.72 53.92 -19.23
CA ARG A 8 32.98 52.46 -19.31
C ARG A 8 34.30 52.09 -18.62
N HIS A 9 34.24 51.84 -17.31
CA HIS A 9 35.14 50.87 -16.67
C HIS A 9 34.42 49.53 -16.59
N GLY A 10 35.09 48.44 -16.98
CA GLY A 10 34.47 47.12 -17.04
C GLY A 10 34.37 46.46 -15.66
N PRO A 11 33.37 45.59 -15.41
CA PRO A 11 33.30 44.80 -14.16
C PRO A 11 34.55 43.93 -13.96
N ASP A 12 35.22 43.53 -15.05
CA ASP A 12 36.49 42.81 -15.03
C ASP A 12 37.63 43.58 -14.35
N GLU A 13 37.69 44.91 -14.47
CA GLU A 13 38.76 45.70 -13.84
C GLU A 13 38.61 45.74 -12.32
N ALA A 14 37.38 45.90 -11.83
CA ALA A 14 37.07 45.84 -10.40
C ALA A 14 37.39 44.46 -9.81
N LEU A 15 37.04 43.38 -10.53
CA LEU A 15 37.38 42.01 -10.13
C LEU A 15 38.90 41.76 -10.15
N ARG A 16 39.63 42.21 -11.18
CA ARG A 16 41.09 42.12 -11.26
C ARG A 16 41.77 42.92 -10.15
N ALA A 17 41.27 44.11 -9.80
CA ALA A 17 41.78 44.93 -8.69
C ALA A 17 41.53 44.30 -7.31
N LEU A 18 40.41 43.59 -7.14
CA LEU A 18 40.09 42.87 -5.91
C LEU A 18 40.93 41.59 -5.78
N LEU A 19 41.06 40.81 -6.87
CA LEU A 19 41.91 39.62 -6.94
C LEU A 19 43.38 39.93 -6.67
N THR A 20 43.96 40.96 -7.32
CA THR A 20 45.36 41.37 -7.08
C THR A 20 45.59 41.79 -5.62
N ARG A 21 44.67 42.56 -5.02
CA ARG A 21 44.73 42.91 -3.59
C ARG A 21 44.65 41.70 -2.65
N LEU A 22 43.88 40.66 -3.00
CA LEU A 22 43.84 39.39 -2.25
C LEU A 22 45.14 38.59 -2.44
N VAL A 23 45.62 38.45 -3.66
CA VAL A 23 46.87 37.78 -4.01
C VAL A 23 48.04 38.41 -3.27
N ASP A 24 48.17 39.73 -3.24
CA ASP A 24 49.27 40.40 -2.52
C ASP A 24 49.16 40.29 -1.00
N ARG A 25 47.96 40.25 -0.42
CA ARG A 25 47.77 39.93 1.01
C ARG A 25 48.23 38.50 1.32
N LEU A 26 47.88 37.54 0.46
CA LEU A 26 48.36 36.16 0.53
C LEU A 26 49.89 36.10 0.38
N ARG A 27 50.46 36.75 -0.63
CA ARG A 27 51.91 36.79 -0.92
C ARG A 27 52.71 37.43 0.22
N LYS A 28 52.19 38.48 0.86
CA LYS A 28 52.78 39.11 2.05
C LYS A 28 52.70 38.20 3.30
N ARG A 29 51.63 37.41 3.47
CA ARG A 29 51.58 36.38 4.52
C ARG A 29 52.52 35.20 4.23
N LEU A 30 52.59 34.72 2.98
CA LEU A 30 53.47 33.62 2.57
C LEU A 30 54.96 33.99 2.71
N LYS A 31 55.33 35.25 2.47
CA LYS A 31 56.71 35.74 2.72
C LYS A 31 57.10 35.75 4.20
N ARG A 32 56.16 35.69 5.15
CA ARG A 32 56.42 35.69 6.61
C ARG A 32 56.54 34.29 7.24
N THR A 33 56.19 33.20 6.55
CA THR A 33 56.41 31.83 7.07
C THR A 33 57.83 31.34 6.81
N SER A 34 58.36 30.47 7.67
CA SER A 34 59.72 29.91 7.57
C SER A 34 59.90 28.98 6.35
N PRO A 35 61.12 28.82 5.82
CA PRO A 35 61.36 27.97 4.65
C PRO A 35 61.01 26.50 4.89
N THR A 36 61.29 25.98 6.09
CA THR A 36 60.91 24.61 6.51
C THR A 36 59.40 24.39 6.47
N LEU A 37 58.61 25.35 6.97
CA LEU A 37 57.15 25.27 6.94
C LEU A 37 56.59 25.33 5.51
N ARG A 38 57.22 26.11 4.62
CA ARG A 38 56.84 26.15 3.19
C ARG A 38 57.15 24.82 2.49
N LEU A 39 58.31 24.21 2.77
CA LEU A 39 58.72 22.93 2.18
C LEU A 39 57.82 21.79 2.68
N ALA A 40 57.53 21.74 3.98
CA ALA A 40 56.57 20.81 4.57
C ALA A 40 55.15 20.99 3.99
N ALA A 41 54.68 22.23 3.84
CA ALA A 41 53.37 22.50 3.23
C ALA A 41 53.32 22.12 1.74
N ALA A 42 54.42 22.30 1.00
CA ALA A 42 54.52 21.86 -0.40
C ALA A 42 54.52 20.32 -0.50
N LEU A 43 55.24 19.62 0.38
CA LEU A 43 55.22 18.15 0.46
C LEU A 43 53.84 17.60 0.83
N LEU A 44 53.15 18.20 1.81
CA LEU A 44 51.79 17.84 2.18
C LEU A 44 50.79 18.12 1.05
N PHE A 45 50.97 19.21 0.31
CA PHE A 45 50.12 19.54 -0.85
C PHE A 45 50.36 18.57 -2.02
N THR A 46 51.60 18.22 -2.34
CA THR A 46 51.88 17.24 -3.41
C THR A 46 51.46 15.82 -3.03
N LEU A 47 51.69 15.39 -1.78
CA LEU A 47 51.14 14.13 -1.27
C LEU A 47 49.61 14.11 -1.28
N GLY A 48 48.96 15.21 -0.91
CA GLY A 48 47.51 15.36 -0.99
C GLY A 48 46.97 15.33 -2.42
N LEU A 49 47.69 15.92 -3.38
CA LEU A 49 47.31 15.96 -4.79
C LEU A 49 47.55 14.61 -5.49
N VAL A 50 48.64 13.90 -5.17
CA VAL A 50 48.92 12.54 -5.67
C VAL A 50 47.99 11.50 -5.02
N GLY A 51 47.75 11.60 -3.71
CA GLY A 51 46.74 10.78 -3.03
C GLY A 51 45.33 11.02 -3.57
N GLY A 52 44.98 12.29 -3.82
CA GLY A 52 43.73 12.69 -4.44
C GLY A 52 43.58 12.21 -5.88
N SER A 53 44.64 12.24 -6.70
CA SER A 53 44.57 11.75 -8.09
C SER A 53 44.50 10.23 -8.17
N LEU A 54 45.30 9.50 -7.37
CA LEU A 54 45.24 8.04 -7.29
C LEU A 54 43.91 7.55 -6.72
N GLY A 55 43.38 8.22 -5.68
CA GLY A 55 42.05 7.96 -5.14
C GLY A 55 40.95 8.20 -6.19
N SER A 56 41.00 9.32 -6.90
CA SER A 56 40.06 9.65 -7.99
C SER A 56 40.11 8.65 -9.14
N TYR A 57 41.32 8.18 -9.51
CA TYR A 57 41.52 7.19 -10.57
C TYR A 57 40.96 5.81 -10.19
N LYS A 58 41.24 5.32 -8.98
CA LYS A 58 40.64 4.08 -8.45
C LYS A 58 39.12 4.17 -8.42
N TRP A 59 38.58 5.24 -7.82
CA TRP A 59 37.14 5.50 -7.74
C TRP A 59 36.48 5.55 -9.13
N TRP A 60 37.15 6.10 -10.14
CA TRP A 60 36.65 6.17 -11.52
C TRP A 60 36.61 4.79 -12.20
N ILE A 61 37.63 3.94 -12.00
CA ILE A 61 37.64 2.55 -12.50
C ILE A 61 36.54 1.73 -11.82
N GLU A 62 36.43 1.81 -10.49
CA GLU A 62 35.39 1.13 -9.72
C GLU A 62 34.00 1.60 -10.16
N SER A 63 33.79 2.91 -10.33
CA SER A 63 32.56 3.50 -10.83
C SER A 63 32.22 3.11 -12.29
N ARG A 64 33.20 2.74 -13.12
CA ARG A 64 32.95 2.17 -14.45
C ARG A 64 32.47 0.72 -14.35
N LYS A 65 33.22 -0.13 -13.64
CA LYS A 65 32.88 -1.54 -13.41
C LYS A 65 31.51 -1.71 -12.74
N GLU A 66 31.16 -0.84 -11.79
CA GLU A 66 29.84 -0.82 -11.13
C GLU A 66 28.71 -0.44 -12.09
N LYS A 67 28.94 0.48 -13.04
CA LYS A 67 27.95 0.84 -14.08
C LYS A 67 27.78 -0.25 -15.13
N GLU A 68 28.84 -0.94 -15.52
CA GLU A 68 28.80 -2.05 -16.47
C GLU A 68 28.08 -3.27 -15.89
N THR A 69 28.47 -3.69 -14.68
CA THR A 69 27.77 -4.77 -13.95
C THR A 69 26.32 -4.39 -13.65
N GLY A 70 26.05 -3.15 -13.21
CA GLY A 70 24.70 -2.68 -12.96
C GLY A 70 23.81 -2.67 -14.21
N ARG A 71 24.34 -2.26 -15.38
CA ARG A 71 23.61 -2.32 -16.67
C ARG A 71 23.28 -3.76 -17.07
N ARG A 72 24.24 -4.69 -16.91
CA ARG A 72 24.03 -6.12 -17.21
C ARG A 72 22.96 -6.74 -16.30
N LEU A 73 23.07 -6.54 -15.00
CA LEU A 73 22.14 -7.09 -14.00
C LEU A 73 20.72 -6.51 -14.15
N LEU A 74 20.59 -5.20 -14.41
CA LEU A 74 19.31 -4.55 -14.69
C LEU A 74 18.62 -5.17 -15.93
N ARG A 75 19.35 -5.38 -17.04
CA ARG A 75 18.78 -6.05 -18.23
C ARG A 75 18.21 -7.43 -17.86
N ARG A 76 19.01 -8.25 -17.18
CA ARG A 76 18.71 -9.65 -16.82
C ARG A 76 17.92 -9.86 -15.53
N ASN A 77 17.24 -8.83 -15.02
CA ASN A 77 16.32 -8.93 -13.88
C ASN A 77 16.98 -9.44 -12.56
N SER A 78 18.30 -9.37 -12.48
CA SER A 78 19.11 -10.12 -11.51
C SER A 78 19.75 -9.20 -10.45
N GLY A 79 20.06 -9.77 -9.29
CA GLY A 79 20.68 -9.08 -8.16
C GLY A 79 21.73 -9.95 -7.49
N LEU A 80 22.69 -9.33 -6.79
CA LEU A 80 23.75 -10.05 -6.09
C LEU A 80 23.31 -10.35 -4.65
N ARG A 81 23.28 -11.62 -4.27
CA ARG A 81 22.96 -12.09 -2.91
C ARG A 81 24.25 -12.41 -2.15
N ALA A 82 24.46 -11.76 -1.00
CA ALA A 82 25.56 -12.11 -0.10
C ALA A 82 25.18 -13.29 0.82
N LYS A 83 26.19 -13.94 1.42
CA LYS A 83 26.00 -15.02 2.40
C LYS A 83 25.16 -14.56 3.61
N ASP A 84 25.30 -13.30 4.01
CA ASP A 84 24.56 -12.65 5.11
C ASP A 84 23.09 -12.33 4.76
N GLY A 85 22.58 -12.81 3.62
CA GLY A 85 21.21 -12.57 3.15
C GLY A 85 20.97 -11.21 2.49
N THR A 86 21.91 -10.25 2.60
CA THR A 86 21.78 -8.92 1.97
C THR A 86 21.70 -9.04 0.45
N ARG A 87 20.73 -8.36 -0.17
CA ARG A 87 20.53 -8.34 -1.62
C ARG A 87 20.95 -6.98 -2.18
N THR A 88 21.86 -6.97 -3.16
CA THR A 88 22.22 -5.78 -3.92
C THR A 88 21.52 -5.82 -5.27
N ILE A 89 20.60 -4.88 -5.50
CA ILE A 89 19.92 -4.69 -6.78
C ILE A 89 20.43 -3.42 -7.46
N TYR A 90 20.29 -3.34 -8.78
CA TYR A 90 20.56 -2.13 -9.55
C TYR A 90 19.25 -1.62 -10.14
N VAL A 91 18.98 -0.33 -9.94
CA VAL A 91 17.75 0.34 -10.41
C VAL A 91 18.13 1.39 -11.46
N ALA A 92 17.29 1.59 -12.47
CA ALA A 92 17.48 2.66 -13.44
C ALA A 92 17.44 4.03 -12.75
N TYR A 93 18.44 4.88 -13.00
CA TYR A 93 18.50 6.24 -12.47
C TYR A 93 19.04 7.20 -13.54
N LYS A 94 18.14 7.99 -14.12
CA LYS A 94 18.43 8.84 -15.30
C LYS A 94 19.04 7.98 -16.42
N SER A 95 20.23 8.32 -16.92
CA SER A 95 20.98 7.59 -17.96
C SER A 95 21.95 6.53 -17.41
N SER A 96 21.86 6.18 -16.12
CA SER A 96 22.78 5.27 -15.43
C SER A 96 22.04 4.33 -14.48
N THR A 97 22.78 3.55 -13.70
CA THR A 97 22.26 2.59 -12.73
C THR A 97 22.63 3.00 -11.31
N ALA A 98 21.66 2.98 -10.39
CA ALA A 98 21.87 3.20 -8.97
C ALA A 98 21.90 1.86 -8.23
N LYS A 99 22.98 1.61 -7.48
CA LYS A 99 23.13 0.45 -6.61
C LYS A 99 22.30 0.64 -5.34
N VAL A 100 21.45 -0.32 -5.03
CA VAL A 100 20.62 -0.34 -3.82
C VAL A 100 20.90 -1.61 -3.05
N VAL A 101 21.52 -1.47 -1.88
CA VAL A 101 21.69 -2.57 -0.93
C VAL A 101 20.44 -2.66 -0.05
N ILE A 102 19.89 -3.86 0.04
CA ILE A 102 18.75 -4.24 0.88
C ILE A 102 19.27 -5.23 1.92
N ASN A 103 19.22 -4.82 3.19
CA ASN A 103 19.54 -5.68 4.32
C ASN A 103 18.22 -6.25 4.85
N PRO A 104 18.03 -7.58 4.90
CA PRO A 104 16.80 -8.15 5.42
C PRO A 104 16.66 -7.92 6.93
N THR A 105 15.42 -7.80 7.39
CA THR A 105 15.05 -7.73 8.79
C THR A 105 15.36 -9.08 9.47
N LYS A 106 15.97 -9.06 10.67
CA LYS A 106 16.31 -10.30 11.40
C LYS A 106 15.04 -10.93 12.00
N PRO A 107 14.89 -12.28 11.98
CA PRO A 107 13.75 -12.95 12.63
C PRO A 107 13.51 -12.53 14.08
N THR A 108 14.59 -12.42 14.86
CA THR A 108 14.55 -11.95 16.26
C THR A 108 13.93 -10.55 16.44
N THR A 109 13.94 -9.71 15.40
CA THR A 109 13.29 -8.40 15.40
C THR A 109 11.78 -8.54 15.22
N PHE A 110 11.32 -9.46 14.37
CA PHE A 110 9.90 -9.80 14.25
C PHE A 110 9.37 -10.41 15.55
N ASP A 111 10.12 -11.27 16.23
CA ASP A 111 9.72 -11.85 17.52
C ASP A 111 9.60 -10.79 18.63
N ALA A 112 10.53 -9.83 18.66
CA ALA A 112 10.46 -8.70 19.59
C ALA A 112 9.24 -7.80 19.29
N HIS A 113 8.95 -7.54 18.01
CA HIS A 113 7.81 -6.72 17.60
C HIS A 113 6.46 -7.45 17.73
N ARG A 114 6.42 -8.78 17.60
CA ARG A 114 5.20 -9.61 17.72
C ARG A 114 4.41 -9.30 19.01
N ARG A 115 5.12 -9.06 20.11
CA ARG A 115 4.52 -8.66 21.40
C ARG A 115 3.80 -7.31 21.33
N LEU A 116 4.37 -6.32 20.64
CA LEU A 116 3.79 -4.98 20.48
C LEU A 116 2.49 -5.03 19.67
N PHE A 117 2.43 -5.87 18.63
CA PHE A 117 1.29 -5.91 17.72
C PHE A 117 0.17 -6.86 18.15
N LEU A 118 0.49 -7.99 18.81
CA LEU A 118 -0.49 -9.00 19.24
C LEU A 118 -0.91 -8.88 20.72
N GLN A 119 -0.19 -8.14 21.55
CA GLN A 119 -0.51 -7.99 22.99
C GLN A 119 -0.50 -6.51 23.40
N PRO A 120 -1.52 -5.72 22.99
CA PRO A 120 -1.66 -4.34 23.43
C PRO A 120 -1.78 -4.25 24.96
N PRO A 121 -1.12 -3.27 25.62
CA PRO A 121 -1.02 -3.22 27.07
C PRO A 121 -2.37 -2.96 27.74
N ARG A 122 -2.62 -3.63 28.87
CA ARG A 122 -3.90 -3.59 29.63
C ARG A 122 -4.37 -2.18 30.01
N ALA A 123 -3.46 -1.20 30.11
CA ALA A 123 -3.76 0.18 30.47
C ALA A 123 -4.49 1.01 29.38
N VAL A 124 -4.70 0.47 28.17
CA VAL A 124 -5.21 1.24 27.02
C VAL A 124 -6.72 1.59 27.12
N GLY A 125 -7.45 1.05 28.10
CA GLY A 125 -8.88 1.37 28.31
C GLY A 125 -9.84 0.73 27.29
N LEU A 126 -9.40 -0.34 26.62
CA LEU A 126 -10.23 -1.14 25.70
C LEU A 126 -11.14 -2.14 26.44
N SER A 127 -11.55 -1.82 27.67
CA SER A 127 -12.42 -2.65 28.52
C SER A 127 -13.85 -2.76 28.01
N ASP A 128 -14.35 -1.67 27.41
CA ASP A 128 -15.79 -1.45 27.16
C ASP A 128 -16.25 -2.04 25.82
N SER A 129 -15.40 -2.86 25.19
CA SER A 129 -15.73 -3.71 24.05
C SER A 129 -15.36 -5.15 24.38
N ASN A 130 -16.32 -6.08 24.25
CA ASN A 130 -16.20 -7.49 24.66
C ASN A 130 -15.20 -8.35 23.83
N LEU A 131 -14.24 -7.73 23.14
CA LEU A 131 -13.29 -8.37 22.23
C LEU A 131 -11.90 -8.52 22.87
N PRO A 132 -11.21 -9.68 22.72
CA PRO A 132 -9.90 -9.90 23.28
C PRO A 132 -8.76 -9.69 22.25
N GLN A 133 -7.71 -8.98 22.66
CA GLN A 133 -6.33 -9.05 22.14
C GLN A 133 -6.05 -8.77 20.64
N VAL A 134 -7.05 -8.43 19.82
CA VAL A 134 -6.84 -7.67 18.57
C VAL A 134 -7.59 -6.35 18.72
N PRO A 135 -7.01 -5.17 18.38
CA PRO A 135 -7.81 -3.96 18.30
C PRO A 135 -8.95 -4.21 17.31
N PRO A 136 -10.21 -3.90 17.64
CA PRO A 136 -11.31 -4.14 16.71
C PRO A 136 -11.01 -3.50 15.35
N LEU A 137 -11.42 -4.18 14.28
CA LEU A 137 -11.28 -3.72 12.88
C LEU A 137 -11.90 -2.33 12.64
N GLN A 138 -12.74 -1.88 13.57
CA GLN A 138 -13.37 -0.56 13.64
C GLN A 138 -12.99 0.23 14.92
N THR A 139 -11.72 0.16 15.37
CA THR A 139 -11.23 1.10 16.40
C THR A 139 -11.46 2.54 15.91
N LYS A 140 -12.38 3.26 16.58
CA LYS A 140 -12.83 4.59 16.14
C LYS A 140 -11.61 5.53 16.06
N PRO A 141 -11.20 6.00 14.86
CA PRO A 141 -9.97 6.77 14.70
C PRO A 141 -10.08 8.11 15.41
N GLY A 142 -9.19 8.35 16.37
CA GLY A 142 -9.23 9.51 17.26
C GLY A 142 -8.05 9.54 18.23
N LEU A 143 -7.90 10.67 18.92
CA LEU A 143 -6.74 11.00 19.76
C LEU A 143 -6.80 10.32 21.15
N ASN A 144 -6.85 8.99 21.13
CA ASN A 144 -6.99 8.13 22.30
C ASN A 144 -5.66 7.48 22.70
N LEU A 145 -5.59 6.89 23.90
CA LEU A 145 -4.41 6.14 24.35
C LEU A 145 -4.06 4.96 23.43
N ALA A 146 -5.06 4.38 22.75
CA ALA A 146 -4.88 3.38 21.70
C ALA A 146 -4.07 3.92 20.50
N PHE A 147 -4.38 5.14 20.03
CA PHE A 147 -3.62 5.78 18.96
C PHE A 147 -2.16 6.02 19.39
N LEU A 148 -1.92 6.47 20.63
CA LEU A 148 -0.55 6.66 21.12
C LEU A 148 0.23 5.33 21.14
N HIS A 149 -0.39 4.23 21.58
CA HIS A 149 0.22 2.90 21.52
C HIS A 149 0.52 2.44 20.08
N GLN A 150 -0.45 2.58 19.17
CA GLN A 150 -0.29 2.23 17.75
C GLN A 150 0.85 3.04 17.12
N PHE A 151 0.85 4.37 17.32
CA PHE A 151 1.87 5.27 16.80
C PHE A 151 3.26 4.95 17.33
N LEU A 152 3.43 4.76 18.64
CA LEU A 152 4.72 4.41 19.24
C LEU A 152 5.23 3.04 18.77
N SER A 153 4.35 2.06 18.57
CA SER A 153 4.71 0.75 18.02
C SER A 153 5.23 0.85 16.59
N LEU A 154 4.63 1.72 15.75
CA LEU A 154 5.15 2.04 14.43
C LEU A 154 6.46 2.84 14.50
N MET A 155 6.58 3.81 15.42
CA MET A 155 7.83 4.58 15.60
C MET A 155 9.02 3.70 16.00
N ASN A 156 8.79 2.61 16.76
CA ASN A 156 9.84 1.64 17.10
C ASN A 156 10.39 0.91 15.85
N ILE A 157 9.54 0.64 14.85
CA ILE A 157 9.99 0.15 13.53
C ILE A 157 10.77 1.24 12.80
N LEU A 158 10.26 2.49 12.77
CA LEU A 158 10.89 3.59 12.03
C LEU A 158 12.25 4.04 12.61
N ILE A 159 12.39 4.07 13.94
CA ILE A 159 13.53 4.63 14.68
C ILE A 159 14.04 3.60 15.71
N PRO A 160 14.62 2.47 15.27
CA PRO A 160 14.89 1.33 16.15
C PRO A 160 16.07 1.53 17.12
N ARG A 161 16.96 2.50 16.85
CA ARG A 161 18.14 2.82 17.67
C ARG A 161 18.55 4.28 17.50
N TRP A 162 19.08 4.89 18.58
CA TRP A 162 19.63 6.25 18.58
C TRP A 162 20.79 6.46 17.59
N GLY A 163 21.58 5.42 17.31
CA GLY A 163 22.63 5.45 16.28
C GLY A 163 22.14 5.25 14.84
N SER A 164 20.83 5.35 14.58
CA SER A 164 20.26 5.19 13.24
C SER A 164 20.38 6.47 12.41
N LYS A 165 20.45 6.32 11.08
CA LYS A 165 20.48 7.43 10.11
C LYS A 165 19.28 8.36 10.26
N GLU A 166 18.14 7.78 10.64
CA GLU A 166 16.85 8.44 10.81
C GLU A 166 16.85 9.30 12.08
N THR A 167 17.43 8.82 13.19
CA THR A 167 17.72 9.66 14.36
C THR A 167 18.65 10.82 14.01
N GLY A 168 19.68 10.59 13.20
CA GLY A 168 20.58 11.65 12.71
C GLY A 168 19.86 12.72 11.88
N LEU A 169 18.95 12.31 10.99
CA LEU A 169 18.10 13.22 10.23
C LEU A 169 17.17 14.04 11.14
N LEU A 170 16.44 13.37 12.04
CA LEU A 170 15.53 14.02 13.00
C LEU A 170 16.28 14.99 13.93
N PHE A 171 17.46 14.62 14.43
CA PHE A 171 18.30 15.50 15.23
C PHE A 171 18.74 16.74 14.45
N SER A 172 19.23 16.58 13.21
CA SER A 172 19.59 17.72 12.37
C SER A 172 18.40 18.64 12.09
N HIS A 173 17.21 18.05 11.89
CA HIS A 173 15.96 18.78 11.68
C HIS A 173 15.56 19.56 12.94
N GLY A 174 15.64 18.95 14.13
CA GLY A 174 15.43 19.61 15.41
C GLY A 174 16.37 20.81 15.62
N VAL A 175 17.65 20.69 15.27
CA VAL A 175 18.61 21.81 15.29
C VAL A 175 18.18 22.95 14.35
N PHE A 176 17.70 22.64 13.14
CA PHE A 176 17.17 23.66 12.23
C PHE A 176 15.84 24.29 12.71
N LEU A 177 14.97 23.54 13.42
CA LEU A 177 13.77 24.11 14.07
C LEU A 177 14.17 25.11 15.18
N LEU A 178 15.09 24.74 16.08
CA LEU A 178 15.60 25.62 17.13
C LEU A 178 16.26 26.88 16.54
N LEU A 179 17.09 26.71 15.50
CA LEU A 179 17.69 27.82 14.76
C LEU A 179 16.62 28.73 14.14
N ARG A 180 15.51 28.19 13.63
CA ARG A 180 14.43 28.99 13.05
C ARG A 180 13.71 29.83 14.11
N THR A 181 13.43 29.30 15.30
CA THR A 181 12.81 30.09 16.38
C THR A 181 13.79 31.16 16.88
N TYR A 182 15.07 30.83 17.05
CA TYR A 182 16.12 31.80 17.40
C TYR A 182 16.23 32.94 16.38
N LEU A 183 16.32 32.64 15.08
CA LEU A 183 16.36 33.68 14.03
C LEU A 183 15.09 34.53 14.01
N SER A 184 13.92 33.95 14.32
CA SER A 184 12.66 34.69 14.39
C SER A 184 12.63 35.69 15.57
N LEU A 185 13.27 35.37 16.70
CA LEU A 185 13.50 36.32 17.80
C LEU A 185 14.45 37.45 17.42
N VAL A 186 15.56 37.12 16.74
CA VAL A 186 16.55 38.12 16.32
C VAL A 186 15.92 39.11 15.35
N VAL A 187 15.10 38.63 14.41
CA VAL A 187 14.27 39.49 13.54
C VAL A 187 13.37 40.40 14.37
N ALA A 188 12.55 39.85 15.28
CA ALA A 188 11.61 40.65 16.10
C ALA A 188 12.29 41.74 16.96
N ARG A 189 13.52 41.52 17.42
CA ARG A 189 14.33 42.55 18.12
C ARG A 189 14.85 43.61 17.16
N LEU A 190 15.37 43.20 16.00
CA LEU A 190 15.83 44.13 14.95
C LEU A 190 14.70 44.99 14.39
N ASP A 191 13.49 44.45 14.22
CA ASP A 191 12.31 45.23 13.84
C ASP A 191 12.05 46.36 14.87
N GLY A 192 12.18 46.07 16.17
CA GLY A 192 12.06 47.07 17.25
C GLY A 192 13.18 48.11 17.25
N GLU A 193 14.43 47.69 17.04
CA GLU A 193 15.57 48.61 16.90
C GLU A 193 15.40 49.54 15.68
N ILE A 194 14.99 49.00 14.53
CA ILE A 194 14.76 49.76 13.29
C ILE A 194 13.67 50.81 13.48
N VAL A 195 12.54 50.48 14.14
CA VAL A 195 11.47 51.46 14.35
C VAL A 195 11.84 52.49 15.42
N ARG A 196 12.58 52.12 16.48
CA ARG A 196 13.15 53.11 17.41
C ARG A 196 14.05 54.10 16.67
N ASP A 197 14.98 53.59 15.86
CA ASP A 197 15.95 54.43 15.15
C ASP A 197 15.28 55.29 14.06
N LEU A 198 14.17 54.83 13.49
CA LEU A 198 13.29 55.62 12.62
C LEU A 198 12.60 56.77 13.39
N VAL A 199 11.93 56.47 14.50
CA VAL A 199 11.21 57.47 15.33
C VAL A 199 12.17 58.49 15.94
N ALA A 200 13.39 58.07 16.28
CA ALA A 200 14.44 58.97 16.77
C ALA A 200 15.20 59.72 15.66
N GLY A 201 14.82 59.59 14.39
CA GLY A 201 15.47 60.27 13.24
C GLY A 201 16.90 59.79 12.93
N LYS A 202 17.35 58.68 13.50
CA LYS A 202 18.73 58.16 13.45
C LYS A 202 18.96 57.37 12.15
N GLY A 203 18.93 58.09 11.02
CA GLY A 203 18.96 57.52 9.65
C GLY A 203 20.15 56.62 9.30
N LYS A 204 21.34 56.86 9.87
CA LYS A 204 22.52 55.98 9.67
C LYS A 204 22.36 54.62 10.37
N PRO A 205 22.07 54.56 11.69
CA PRO A 205 21.64 53.32 12.36
C PRO A 205 20.48 52.60 11.66
N PHE A 206 19.42 53.32 11.26
CA PHE A 206 18.27 52.77 10.55
C PHE A 206 18.66 51.99 9.28
N LEU A 207 19.46 52.59 8.39
CA LEU A 207 19.92 51.94 7.15
C LEU A 207 20.79 50.71 7.41
N TRP A 208 21.64 50.76 8.45
CA TRP A 208 22.46 49.63 8.88
C TRP A 208 21.62 48.51 9.53
N GLY A 209 20.54 48.87 10.23
CA GLY A 209 19.52 47.97 10.74
C GLY A 209 18.83 47.19 9.63
N ILE A 210 18.40 47.88 8.56
CA ILE A 210 17.82 47.25 7.36
C ILE A 210 18.83 46.30 6.71
N ALA A 211 20.11 46.69 6.57
CA ALA A 211 21.14 45.80 6.00
C ALA A 211 21.35 44.51 6.83
N LYS A 212 21.37 44.60 8.17
CA LYS A 212 21.38 43.42 9.07
C LYS A 212 20.12 42.57 8.87
N TRP A 213 18.95 43.21 8.84
CA TRP A 213 17.64 42.56 8.73
C TRP A 213 17.52 41.75 7.42
N CYS A 214 17.92 42.33 6.29
CA CYS A 214 17.98 41.62 5.00
C CYS A 214 18.91 40.40 5.03
N THR A 215 20.10 40.56 5.64
CA THR A 215 21.09 39.47 5.77
C THR A 215 20.55 38.30 6.60
N ILE A 216 19.89 38.62 7.73
CA ILE A 216 19.30 37.63 8.64
C ILE A 216 18.02 37.02 8.04
N GLY A 217 17.25 37.78 7.28
CA GLY A 217 16.12 37.28 6.48
C GLY A 217 16.55 36.24 5.44
N GLY A 218 17.69 36.46 4.77
CA GLY A 218 18.30 35.46 3.87
C GLY A 218 18.64 34.15 4.57
N LEU A 219 19.31 34.22 5.73
CA LEU A 219 19.62 33.04 6.55
C LEU A 219 18.37 32.33 7.09
N ALA A 220 17.35 33.09 7.50
CA ALA A 220 16.07 32.55 7.94
C ALA A 220 15.27 31.88 6.80
N SER A 221 15.42 32.38 5.56
CA SER A 221 14.85 31.79 4.35
C SER A 221 15.53 30.46 4.01
N TYR A 222 16.87 30.41 4.00
CA TYR A 222 17.63 29.17 3.86
C TYR A 222 17.22 28.12 4.91
N THR A 223 17.14 28.54 6.18
CA THR A 223 16.70 27.70 7.31
C THR A 223 15.31 27.09 7.05
N ASN A 224 14.36 27.89 6.55
CA ASN A 224 13.01 27.44 6.23
C ASN A 224 12.96 26.42 5.08
N SER A 225 13.76 26.62 4.03
CA SER A 225 13.89 25.67 2.93
C SER A 225 14.59 24.38 3.35
N MET A 226 15.58 24.46 4.24
CA MET A 226 16.29 23.30 4.78
C MET A 226 15.38 22.43 5.67
N ILE A 227 14.50 23.05 6.49
CA ILE A 227 13.46 22.33 7.26
C ILE A 227 12.55 21.54 6.30
N LYS A 228 12.05 22.15 5.22
CA LYS A 228 11.22 21.44 4.23
C LYS A 228 11.96 20.28 3.56
N PHE A 229 13.22 20.49 3.18
CA PHE A 229 14.06 19.45 2.59
C PHE A 229 14.29 18.27 3.55
N LEU A 230 14.61 18.56 4.83
CA LEU A 230 14.82 17.54 5.85
C LEU A 230 13.53 16.77 6.17
N GLN A 231 12.37 17.44 6.24
CA GLN A 231 11.06 16.79 6.36
C GLN A 231 10.83 15.75 5.25
N SER A 232 11.03 16.12 3.99
CA SER A 232 10.91 15.17 2.87
C SER A 232 11.95 14.05 2.91
N LYS A 233 13.17 14.31 3.41
CA LYS A 233 14.19 13.25 3.61
C LYS A 233 13.83 12.29 4.75
N VAL A 234 13.19 12.77 5.81
CA VAL A 234 12.68 11.94 6.92
C VAL A 234 11.55 11.05 6.43
N SER A 235 10.54 11.59 5.72
CA SER A 235 9.46 10.79 5.12
C SER A 235 9.99 9.67 4.21
N ILE A 236 10.89 10.00 3.27
CA ILE A 236 11.49 9.01 2.37
C ILE A 236 12.25 7.93 3.16
N ALA A 237 12.96 8.28 4.23
CA ALA A 237 13.68 7.31 5.06
C ALA A 237 12.72 6.41 5.87
N PHE A 238 11.67 7.00 6.45
CA PHE A 238 10.60 6.27 7.14
C PHE A 238 9.91 5.28 6.20
N ARG A 239 9.42 5.74 5.04
CA ARG A 239 8.79 4.88 4.01
C ARG A 239 9.74 3.77 3.56
N THR A 240 11.01 4.10 3.29
CA THR A 240 12.02 3.10 2.89
C THR A 240 12.20 2.01 3.94
N ARG A 241 12.17 2.33 5.24
CA ARG A 241 12.26 1.31 6.31
C ARG A 241 10.96 0.52 6.45
N LEU A 242 9.81 1.21 6.47
CA LEU A 242 8.51 0.60 6.71
C LEU A 242 8.08 -0.36 5.59
N THR A 243 8.26 0.04 4.32
CA THR A 243 8.02 -0.82 3.16
C THR A 243 8.94 -2.04 3.18
N ARG A 244 10.22 -1.91 3.55
CA ARG A 244 11.14 -3.06 3.66
C ARG A 244 10.72 -4.02 4.77
N TYR A 245 10.38 -3.50 5.96
CA TYR A 245 9.91 -4.30 7.08
C TYR A 245 8.64 -5.10 6.72
N ILE A 246 7.68 -4.46 6.04
CA ILE A 246 6.48 -5.14 5.56
C ILE A 246 6.80 -6.14 4.45
N HIS A 247 7.65 -5.82 3.48
CA HIS A 247 8.03 -6.77 2.42
C HIS A 247 8.70 -8.03 2.98
N ASP A 248 9.62 -7.87 3.95
CA ASP A 248 10.29 -8.99 4.63
C ASP A 248 9.29 -9.84 5.46
N LEU A 249 8.19 -9.26 5.95
CA LEU A 249 7.15 -9.94 6.73
C LEU A 249 6.01 -10.53 5.87
N TYR A 250 5.77 -9.98 4.67
CA TYR A 250 4.72 -10.37 3.72
C TYR A 250 5.19 -11.46 2.76
N LEU A 251 6.46 -11.38 2.31
CA LEU A 251 7.08 -12.32 1.37
C LEU A 251 8.04 -13.27 2.11
N ASN A 252 7.47 -14.19 2.87
CA ASN A 252 8.19 -15.17 3.70
C ASN A 252 7.84 -16.63 3.35
N ASP A 253 8.60 -17.57 3.91
CA ASP A 253 8.44 -19.01 3.68
C ASP A 253 7.14 -19.60 4.26
N ASN A 254 6.42 -18.85 5.11
CA ASN A 254 5.10 -19.22 5.63
C ASN A 254 3.94 -18.82 4.70
N LEU A 255 4.22 -18.23 3.54
CA LEU A 255 3.27 -17.81 2.51
C LEU A 255 2.28 -16.74 2.99
N ASN A 256 2.75 -15.80 3.83
CA ASN A 256 1.91 -14.76 4.44
C ASN A 256 1.08 -13.97 3.43
N PHE A 257 1.64 -13.65 2.25
CA PHE A 257 0.92 -12.91 1.20
C PHE A 257 -0.36 -13.60 0.72
N TYR A 258 -0.36 -14.93 0.59
CA TYR A 258 -1.54 -15.70 0.20
C TYR A 258 -2.57 -15.71 1.34
N LYS A 259 -2.10 -16.02 2.55
CA LYS A 259 -2.94 -16.15 3.75
C LYS A 259 -3.63 -14.83 4.12
N LEU A 260 -2.95 -13.70 3.95
CA LEU A 260 -3.50 -12.36 4.19
C LEU A 260 -4.59 -11.95 3.19
N SER A 261 -4.63 -12.56 2.00
CA SER A 261 -5.65 -12.29 0.98
C SER A 261 -6.82 -13.28 1.06
N ASN A 262 -6.54 -14.54 1.41
CA ASN A 262 -7.46 -15.66 1.16
C ASN A 262 -7.89 -16.43 2.43
N LEU A 263 -7.30 -16.14 3.60
CA LEU A 263 -7.67 -16.76 4.88
C LEU A 263 -8.01 -15.72 5.97
N ASP A 264 -7.34 -14.56 5.97
CA ASP A 264 -7.49 -13.52 6.98
C ASP A 264 -8.25 -12.30 6.42
N GLY A 265 -9.55 -12.21 6.69
CA GLY A 265 -10.39 -11.08 6.26
C GLY A 265 -10.06 -9.73 6.93
N GLY A 266 -9.07 -9.67 7.83
CA GLY A 266 -8.80 -8.53 8.72
C GLY A 266 -8.28 -7.24 8.06
N ILE A 267 -8.10 -7.22 6.74
CA ILE A 267 -7.79 -6.01 5.96
C ILE A 267 -8.96 -5.59 5.05
N GLY A 268 -9.85 -6.53 4.68
CA GLY A 268 -11.03 -6.31 3.84
C GLY A 268 -10.76 -6.06 2.35
N HIS A 269 -9.83 -5.16 2.03
CA HIS A 269 -9.44 -4.81 0.65
C HIS A 269 -7.93 -5.04 0.43
N GLY A 270 -7.49 -4.98 -0.82
CA GLY A 270 -6.13 -5.33 -1.24
C GLY A 270 -5.01 -4.69 -0.41
N ALA A 271 -4.07 -5.52 0.04
CA ALA A 271 -2.89 -5.08 0.80
C ALA A 271 -1.97 -4.14 -0.01
N ASP A 272 -2.11 -4.10 -1.34
CA ASP A 272 -1.41 -3.18 -2.22
C ASP A 272 -1.80 -1.71 -1.96
N GLN A 273 -3.07 -1.39 -1.66
CA GLN A 273 -3.48 -0.02 -1.32
C GLN A 273 -2.76 0.43 -0.04
N PHE A 274 -2.70 -0.43 0.97
CA PHE A 274 -2.03 -0.11 2.23
C PHE A 274 -0.51 0.07 2.04
N VAL A 275 0.15 -0.82 1.29
CA VAL A 275 1.61 -0.77 1.05
C VAL A 275 2.02 0.38 0.13
N THR A 276 1.18 0.77 -0.83
CA THR A 276 1.52 1.83 -1.81
C THR A 276 1.05 3.22 -1.39
N GLN A 277 -0.18 3.36 -0.88
CA GLN A 277 -0.84 4.63 -0.63
C GLN A 277 -0.83 5.01 0.87
N ASP A 278 -1.41 4.18 1.74
CA ASP A 278 -1.51 4.50 3.18
C ASP A 278 -0.13 4.63 3.84
N LEU A 279 0.81 3.74 3.51
CA LEU A 279 2.20 3.82 3.95
C LEU A 279 2.86 5.15 3.58
N THR A 280 2.51 5.73 2.43
CA THR A 280 3.02 7.03 1.98
C THR A 280 2.43 8.16 2.81
N LEU A 281 1.10 8.21 2.89
CA LEU A 281 0.36 9.23 3.63
C LEU A 281 0.73 9.23 5.13
N PHE A 282 0.92 8.04 5.72
CA PHE A 282 1.44 7.88 7.08
C PHE A 282 2.86 8.44 7.23
N CYS A 283 3.80 8.11 6.34
CA CYS A 283 5.19 8.57 6.45
C CYS A 283 5.34 10.08 6.23
N ASP A 284 4.60 10.66 5.28
CA ASP A 284 4.57 12.10 5.05
C ASP A 284 3.94 12.86 6.23
N SER A 285 2.84 12.33 6.79
CA SER A 285 2.17 12.92 7.96
C SER A 285 2.98 12.76 9.26
N ALA A 286 3.66 11.63 9.46
CA ALA A 286 4.53 11.43 10.62
C ALA A 286 5.79 12.32 10.55
N ALA A 287 6.34 12.55 9.35
CA ALA A 287 7.46 13.47 9.14
C ALA A 287 7.03 14.95 9.25
N SER A 288 5.81 15.31 8.81
CA SER A 288 5.28 16.67 8.98
C SER A 288 5.01 16.97 10.45
N LEU A 289 4.46 16.03 11.22
CA LEU A 289 4.11 16.19 12.64
C LEU A 289 5.29 16.66 13.49
N TYR A 290 6.49 16.11 13.28
CA TYR A 290 7.70 16.53 13.98
C TYR A 290 8.03 18.02 13.78
N SER A 291 7.60 18.59 12.65
CA SER A 291 7.71 20.02 12.34
C SER A 291 6.51 20.83 12.83
N SER A 292 5.27 20.33 12.63
CA SER A 292 4.03 21.06 12.92
C SER A 292 3.67 21.09 14.41
N LEU A 293 4.10 20.11 15.21
CA LEU A 293 4.11 20.21 16.68
C LEU A 293 5.40 20.86 17.20
N GLY A 294 6.56 20.42 16.69
CA GLY A 294 7.86 20.77 17.26
C GLY A 294 8.16 22.27 17.24
N LYS A 295 7.90 22.95 16.12
CA LYS A 295 8.13 24.40 16.04
C LYS A 295 7.13 25.19 16.90
N PRO A 296 5.79 25.03 16.80
CA PRO A 296 4.86 25.78 17.64
C PRO A 296 5.06 25.59 19.14
N LEU A 297 5.46 24.39 19.59
CA LEU A 297 5.78 24.13 20.99
C LEU A 297 7.00 24.96 21.45
N VAL A 298 8.09 24.95 20.68
CA VAL A 298 9.28 25.78 20.99
C VAL A 298 8.97 27.27 20.89
N ASP A 299 8.29 27.72 19.83
CA ASP A 299 7.82 29.10 19.66
C ASP A 299 7.01 29.55 20.89
N LEU A 300 6.03 28.76 21.32
CA LEU A 300 5.13 29.06 22.45
C LEU A 300 5.87 29.14 23.78
N VAL A 301 6.76 28.19 24.10
CA VAL A 301 7.58 28.22 25.33
C VAL A 301 8.50 29.45 25.33
N VAL A 302 9.17 29.72 24.21
CA VAL A 302 10.17 30.78 24.08
C VAL A 302 9.55 32.18 24.07
N PHE A 303 8.39 32.37 23.42
CA PHE A 303 7.68 33.65 23.43
C PHE A 303 7.00 33.91 24.78
N ASN A 304 6.39 32.91 25.42
CA ASN A 304 5.83 33.06 26.77
C ASN A 304 6.91 33.46 27.80
N TYR A 305 8.09 32.85 27.75
CA TYR A 305 9.21 33.22 28.63
C TYR A 305 9.69 34.67 28.40
N GLN A 306 9.65 35.19 27.16
CA GLN A 306 10.01 36.59 26.90
C GLN A 306 8.90 37.58 27.28
N LEU A 307 7.63 37.24 27.05
CA LEU A 307 6.49 38.05 27.48
C LEU A 307 6.38 38.13 29.01
N TYR A 308 6.68 37.03 29.72
CA TYR A 308 6.84 37.04 31.19
C TYR A 308 7.89 38.07 31.64
N ARG A 309 9.03 38.15 30.95
CA ARG A 309 10.10 39.11 31.26
C ARG A 309 9.77 40.56 30.89
N SER A 310 8.81 40.81 29.98
CA SER A 310 8.50 42.16 29.49
C SER A 310 7.10 42.72 29.83
N LEU A 311 6.20 41.90 30.40
CA LEU A 311 4.90 42.32 30.95
C LEU A 311 4.57 41.71 32.33
N GLY A 312 5.48 40.92 32.91
CA GLY A 312 5.32 40.33 34.24
C GLY A 312 4.38 39.10 34.32
N PRO A 313 4.17 38.56 35.54
CA PRO A 313 3.43 37.30 35.75
C PRO A 313 1.95 37.39 35.36
N LEU A 314 1.28 38.51 35.66
CA LEU A 314 -0.16 38.69 35.43
C LEU A 314 -0.52 38.57 33.93
N ALA A 315 0.29 39.17 33.06
CA ALA A 315 0.12 39.08 31.61
C ALA A 315 0.31 37.64 31.10
N LEU A 316 1.28 36.89 31.63
CA LEU A 316 1.47 35.48 31.30
C LEU A 316 0.25 34.64 31.71
N THR A 317 -0.28 34.83 32.92
CA THR A 317 -1.47 34.09 33.38
C THR A 317 -2.71 34.38 32.53
N GLY A 318 -2.91 35.63 32.11
CA GLY A 318 -4.01 35.99 31.19
C GLY A 318 -3.88 35.33 29.81
N LEU A 319 -2.68 35.35 29.22
CA LEU A 319 -2.40 34.70 27.93
C LEU A 319 -2.61 33.18 27.98
N LEU A 320 -2.15 32.51 29.05
CA LEU A 320 -2.34 31.07 29.22
C LEU A 320 -3.81 30.70 29.48
N ALA A 321 -4.55 31.50 30.27
CA ALA A 321 -5.98 31.28 30.48
C ALA A 321 -6.76 31.38 29.16
N ASN A 322 -6.48 32.38 28.33
CA ASN A 322 -7.08 32.52 26.99
C ASN A 322 -6.68 31.36 26.05
N TYR A 323 -5.44 30.87 26.14
CA TYR A 323 -5.01 29.69 25.39
C TYR A 323 -5.84 28.45 25.73
N PHE A 324 -5.98 28.12 27.01
CA PHE A 324 -6.76 26.95 27.42
C PHE A 324 -8.26 27.10 27.14
N ALA A 325 -8.82 28.31 27.29
CA ALA A 325 -10.22 28.59 26.96
C ALA A 325 -10.51 28.40 25.47
N THR A 326 -9.71 29.04 24.59
CA THR A 326 -9.88 28.91 23.12
C THR A 326 -9.61 27.48 22.63
N ALA A 327 -8.62 26.78 23.18
CA ALA A 327 -8.36 25.38 22.84
C ALA A 327 -9.51 24.45 23.29
N THR A 328 -10.11 24.70 24.45
CA THR A 328 -11.27 23.92 24.92
C THR A 328 -12.50 24.16 24.05
N LEU A 329 -12.75 25.42 23.66
CA LEU A 329 -13.84 25.79 22.76
C LEU A 329 -13.70 25.13 21.38
N LEU A 330 -12.54 25.28 20.73
CA LEU A 330 -12.32 24.73 19.39
C LEU A 330 -12.30 23.19 19.41
N ARG A 331 -11.78 22.55 20.47
CA ARG A 331 -11.87 21.09 20.65
C ARG A 331 -13.32 20.60 20.77
N ARG A 332 -14.18 21.32 21.51
CA ARG A 332 -15.60 20.95 21.68
C ARG A 332 -16.41 21.13 20.39
N LEU A 333 -16.00 22.03 19.50
CA LEU A 333 -16.66 22.33 18.24
C LEU A 333 -15.99 21.66 17.02
N SER A 334 -14.95 20.85 17.21
CA SER A 334 -14.22 20.19 16.12
C SER A 334 -14.95 18.94 15.60
N PRO A 335 -15.24 18.84 14.29
CA PRO A 335 -15.70 17.61 13.66
C PRO A 335 -14.71 16.44 13.81
N PRO A 336 -15.19 15.17 13.73
CA PRO A 336 -14.34 13.98 13.78
C PRO A 336 -13.62 13.73 12.44
N PHE A 337 -12.70 14.63 12.06
CA PHE A 337 -11.99 14.61 10.78
C PHE A 337 -11.32 13.27 10.46
N GLY A 338 -10.67 12.61 11.44
CA GLY A 338 -10.08 11.28 11.27
C GLY A 338 -11.08 10.19 10.84
N LYS A 339 -12.34 10.22 11.32
CA LYS A 339 -13.40 9.29 10.85
C LYS A 339 -13.81 9.62 9.42
N LEU A 340 -13.98 10.91 9.10
CA LEU A 340 -14.37 11.36 7.77
C LEU A 340 -13.33 10.96 6.72
N LYS A 341 -12.03 11.15 7.02
CA LYS A 341 -10.91 10.70 6.16
C LYS A 341 -10.81 9.19 6.04
N ALA A 342 -11.07 8.43 7.10
CA ALA A 342 -11.07 6.97 7.03
C ALA A 342 -12.15 6.42 6.08
N VAL A 343 -13.34 7.05 6.05
CA VAL A 343 -14.44 6.67 5.12
C VAL A 343 -14.17 7.17 3.70
N GLU A 344 -13.64 8.39 3.54
CA GLU A 344 -13.21 8.94 2.24
C GLU A 344 -12.23 8.00 1.54
N GLY A 345 -11.15 7.60 2.24
CA GLY A 345 -10.16 6.64 1.75
C GLY A 345 -10.64 5.18 1.69
N LYS A 346 -11.87 4.86 2.12
CA LYS A 346 -12.53 3.60 1.74
C LYS A 346 -13.23 3.78 0.39
N ARG A 347 -14.09 4.79 0.23
CA ARG A 347 -14.85 5.03 -1.01
C ARG A 347 -13.94 5.26 -2.22
N GLU A 348 -12.79 5.89 -2.03
CA GLU A 348 -11.73 6.00 -3.05
C GLU A 348 -11.18 4.62 -3.47
N GLY A 349 -11.01 3.71 -2.51
CA GLY A 349 -10.60 2.33 -2.73
C GLY A 349 -11.68 1.50 -3.44
N ASP A 350 -12.95 1.63 -3.02
CA ASP A 350 -14.10 0.98 -3.65
C ASP A 350 -14.20 1.39 -5.15
N PHE A 351 -14.08 2.69 -5.46
CA PHE A 351 -14.08 3.20 -6.83
C PHE A 351 -12.87 2.71 -7.65
N ARG A 352 -11.68 2.66 -7.05
CA ARG A 352 -10.47 2.11 -7.69
C ARG A 352 -10.58 0.60 -7.93
N ALA A 353 -11.30 -0.14 -7.10
CA ALA A 353 -11.55 -1.57 -7.28
C ALA A 353 -12.43 -1.81 -8.52
N LEU A 354 -13.46 -0.99 -8.78
CA LEU A 354 -14.27 -1.06 -10.00
C LEU A 354 -13.42 -0.88 -11.26
N HIS A 355 -12.57 0.16 -11.32
CA HIS A 355 -11.62 0.33 -12.43
C HIS A 355 -10.65 -0.85 -12.56
N THR A 356 -10.22 -1.46 -11.45
CA THR A 356 -9.32 -2.61 -11.47
C THR A 356 -10.03 -3.87 -12.00
N ARG A 357 -11.32 -4.07 -11.67
CA ARG A 357 -12.18 -5.13 -12.24
C ARG A 357 -12.31 -4.96 -13.76
N LEU A 358 -12.60 -3.74 -14.23
CA LEU A 358 -12.74 -3.46 -15.65
C LEU A 358 -11.45 -3.73 -16.43
N ILE A 359 -10.29 -3.34 -15.88
CA ILE A 359 -8.98 -3.62 -16.51
C ILE A 359 -8.64 -5.12 -16.49
N ALA A 360 -9.03 -5.84 -15.43
CA ALA A 360 -8.73 -7.26 -15.29
C ALA A 360 -9.49 -8.15 -16.27
N ASN A 361 -10.75 -7.80 -16.57
CA ASN A 361 -11.68 -8.56 -17.42
C ASN A 361 -12.10 -7.75 -18.67
N ALA A 362 -11.18 -6.94 -19.21
CA ALA A 362 -11.47 -5.98 -20.28
C ALA A 362 -11.82 -6.65 -21.62
N GLU A 363 -11.34 -7.88 -21.83
CA GLU A 363 -11.58 -8.68 -23.03
C GLU A 363 -12.99 -9.28 -22.98
N GLU A 364 -13.35 -9.85 -21.83
CA GLU A 364 -14.67 -10.40 -21.53
C GLU A 364 -15.76 -9.31 -21.61
N VAL A 365 -15.54 -8.14 -20.99
CA VAL A 365 -16.47 -6.99 -21.09
C VAL A 365 -16.64 -6.52 -22.54
N ALA A 366 -15.57 -6.54 -23.34
CA ALA A 366 -15.64 -6.15 -24.75
C ALA A 366 -16.41 -7.17 -25.61
N PHE A 367 -16.25 -8.48 -25.34
CA PHE A 367 -17.02 -9.54 -26.03
C PHE A 367 -18.53 -9.42 -25.79
N TYR A 368 -18.95 -9.06 -24.57
CA TYR A 368 -20.38 -8.85 -24.25
C TYR A 368 -20.92 -7.45 -24.64
N GLY A 369 -20.08 -6.54 -25.15
CA GLY A 369 -20.48 -5.15 -25.40
C GLY A 369 -20.87 -4.38 -24.12
N GLY A 370 -20.32 -4.76 -22.96
CA GLY A 370 -20.76 -4.29 -21.64
C GLY A 370 -20.31 -2.87 -21.24
N ASP A 371 -19.80 -2.07 -22.18
CA ASP A 371 -19.12 -0.79 -21.89
C ASP A 371 -20.06 0.23 -21.23
N GLN A 372 -21.32 0.32 -21.68
CA GLN A 372 -22.32 1.23 -21.12
C GLN A 372 -22.69 0.86 -19.68
N MET A 373 -22.73 -0.44 -19.35
CA MET A 373 -23.05 -0.93 -18.00
C MET A 373 -21.87 -0.73 -17.04
N GLU A 374 -20.63 -1.02 -17.47
CA GLU A 374 -19.43 -0.72 -16.70
C GLU A 374 -19.26 0.80 -16.47
N LYS A 375 -19.57 1.62 -17.48
CA LYS A 375 -19.65 3.09 -17.32
C LYS A 375 -20.67 3.47 -16.25
N LEU A 376 -21.88 2.91 -16.25
CA LEU A 376 -22.92 3.20 -15.25
C LEU A 376 -22.47 2.83 -13.83
N PHE A 377 -21.78 1.69 -13.64
CA PHE A 377 -21.20 1.32 -12.35
C PHE A 377 -20.11 2.30 -11.90
N LEU A 378 -19.23 2.74 -12.81
CA LEU A 378 -18.19 3.72 -12.53
C LEU A 378 -18.76 5.10 -12.20
N ASP A 379 -19.71 5.61 -12.99
CA ASP A 379 -20.37 6.89 -12.76
C ASP A 379 -21.13 6.89 -11.42
N LYS A 380 -21.79 5.79 -11.05
CA LYS A 380 -22.41 5.63 -9.73
C LYS A 380 -21.38 5.68 -8.59
N GLY A 381 -20.29 4.90 -8.69
CA GLY A 381 -19.22 4.90 -7.70
C GLY A 381 -18.55 6.26 -7.53
N PHE A 382 -18.31 6.96 -8.64
CA PHE A 382 -17.77 8.33 -8.64
C PHE A 382 -18.75 9.34 -8.03
N GLN A 383 -20.06 9.24 -8.31
CA GLN A 383 -21.06 10.11 -7.70
C GLN A 383 -21.17 9.90 -6.18
N GLU A 384 -21.11 8.67 -5.68
CA GLU A 384 -21.11 8.39 -4.23
C GLU A 384 -19.88 9.00 -3.54
N LEU A 385 -18.69 8.87 -4.16
CA LEU A 385 -17.45 9.50 -3.68
C LEU A 385 -17.54 11.04 -3.72
N LYS A 386 -18.02 11.63 -4.81
CA LYS A 386 -18.18 13.07 -4.99
C LYS A 386 -19.08 13.68 -3.92
N ARG A 387 -20.30 13.14 -3.74
CA ARG A 387 -21.27 13.65 -2.74
C ARG A 387 -20.69 13.60 -1.32
N TRP A 388 -19.91 12.56 -1.00
CA TRP A 388 -19.21 12.43 0.28
C TRP A 388 -18.13 13.51 0.47
N MET A 389 -17.30 13.76 -0.55
CA MET A 389 -16.27 14.80 -0.52
C MET A 389 -16.87 16.22 -0.39
N GLU A 390 -17.94 16.51 -1.12
CA GLU A 390 -18.67 17.78 -1.04
C GLU A 390 -19.24 18.03 0.37
N GLY A 391 -19.80 16.99 1.01
CA GLY A 391 -20.22 17.03 2.42
C GLY A 391 -19.07 17.33 3.39
N ILE A 392 -17.91 16.69 3.21
CA ILE A 392 -16.70 16.97 4.00
C ILE A 392 -16.23 18.42 3.80
N TYR A 393 -16.24 18.94 2.57
CA TYR A 393 -15.83 20.32 2.29
C TYR A 393 -16.80 21.35 2.90
N SER A 394 -18.11 21.15 2.79
CA SER A 394 -19.13 21.98 3.45
C SER A 394 -18.95 22.06 4.98
N LEU A 395 -18.57 20.95 5.61
CA LEU A 395 -18.29 20.89 7.04
C LEU A 395 -16.95 21.56 7.39
N LYS A 396 -15.92 21.37 6.55
CA LYS A 396 -14.59 21.97 6.69
C LYS A 396 -14.61 23.49 6.55
N ILE A 397 -15.41 24.07 5.64
CA ILE A 397 -15.57 25.52 5.49
C ILE A 397 -16.11 26.15 6.78
N ARG A 398 -17.23 25.61 7.31
CA ARG A 398 -17.87 26.12 8.54
C ARG A 398 -16.93 26.08 9.74
N TYR A 399 -16.18 24.99 9.92
CA TYR A 399 -15.19 24.90 11.00
C TYR A 399 -14.00 25.85 10.78
N ASN A 400 -13.44 25.91 9.57
CA ASN A 400 -12.30 26.78 9.26
C ASN A 400 -12.62 28.27 9.50
N MET A 401 -13.85 28.72 9.22
CA MET A 401 -14.27 30.11 9.50
C MET A 401 -14.29 30.44 10.99
N LEU A 402 -14.80 29.52 11.82
CA LEU A 402 -14.78 29.64 13.28
C LEU A 402 -13.34 29.64 13.83
N GLU A 403 -12.53 28.69 13.36
CA GLU A 403 -11.11 28.53 13.71
C GLU A 403 -10.32 29.81 13.40
N ASP A 404 -10.43 30.33 12.18
CA ASP A 404 -9.79 31.59 11.76
C ASP A 404 -10.27 32.80 12.58
N PHE A 405 -11.57 32.91 12.87
CA PHE A 405 -12.12 34.04 13.62
C PHE A 405 -11.56 34.11 15.06
N VAL A 406 -11.55 32.97 15.75
CA VAL A 406 -11.01 32.86 17.12
C VAL A 406 -9.51 33.10 17.14
N LEU A 407 -8.74 32.47 16.23
CA LEU A 407 -7.29 32.51 16.26
C LEU A 407 -6.70 33.83 15.76
N LYS A 408 -7.32 34.48 14.77
CA LYS A 408 -6.77 35.70 14.12
C LYS A 408 -7.31 36.98 14.73
N TYR A 409 -8.63 37.08 14.94
CA TYR A 409 -9.25 38.33 15.39
C TYR A 409 -9.40 38.41 16.91
N SER A 410 -9.97 37.39 17.55
CA SER A 410 -10.14 37.38 19.02
C SER A 410 -8.80 37.44 19.75
N TRP A 411 -7.80 36.67 19.29
CA TRP A 411 -6.45 36.72 19.87
C TRP A 411 -5.76 38.09 19.69
N SER A 412 -5.95 38.73 18.54
CA SER A 412 -5.40 40.07 18.28
C SER A 412 -6.01 41.11 19.23
N ALA A 413 -7.33 41.10 19.40
CA ALA A 413 -8.04 41.97 20.34
C ALA A 413 -7.57 41.75 21.80
N PHE A 414 -7.46 40.49 22.23
CA PHE A 414 -6.96 40.15 23.56
C PHE A 414 -5.49 40.58 23.76
N GLY A 415 -4.66 40.46 22.72
CA GLY A 415 -3.27 40.94 22.72
C GLY A 415 -3.16 42.47 22.85
N TYR A 416 -4.07 43.24 22.24
CA TYR A 416 -4.13 44.68 22.47
C TYR A 416 -4.54 45.02 23.91
N LEU A 417 -5.50 44.28 24.49
CA LEU A 417 -5.91 44.47 25.89
C LEU A 417 -4.76 44.21 26.87
N ILE A 418 -3.97 43.14 26.68
CA ILE A 418 -2.82 42.86 27.55
C ILE A 418 -1.60 43.77 27.26
N THR A 419 -1.32 44.16 26.01
CA THR A 419 -0.22 45.11 25.73
C THR A 419 -0.49 46.53 26.20
N SER A 420 -1.74 46.92 26.37
CA SER A 420 -2.15 48.24 26.88
C SER A 420 -2.28 48.31 28.40
N LEU A 421 -2.44 47.17 29.10
CA LEU A 421 -2.51 47.10 30.56
C LEU A 421 -1.35 47.84 31.27
N PRO A 422 -0.06 47.63 30.93
CA PRO A 422 1.05 48.36 31.56
C PRO A 422 1.07 49.88 31.26
N VAL A 423 0.34 50.33 30.24
CA VAL A 423 0.27 51.74 29.82
C VAL A 423 -0.84 52.48 30.57
N PHE A 424 -2.01 51.84 30.74
CA PHE A 424 -3.17 52.44 31.42
C PHE A 424 -3.24 52.13 32.93
N LEU A 425 -2.67 51.01 33.39
CA LEU A 425 -2.68 50.58 34.80
C LEU A 425 -1.26 50.16 35.26
N PRO A 426 -0.31 51.11 35.43
CA PRO A 426 1.08 50.80 35.79
C PRO A 426 1.23 50.00 37.09
N ALA A 427 0.34 50.22 38.07
CA ALA A 427 0.31 49.50 39.34
C ALA A 427 -0.01 48.00 39.21
N TRP A 428 -0.70 47.58 38.14
CA TRP A 428 -0.93 46.16 37.80
C TRP A 428 0.10 45.61 36.80
N GLY A 429 0.88 46.46 36.14
CA GLY A 429 1.91 46.07 35.17
C GLY A 429 3.18 45.47 35.76
N GLY A 430 3.24 45.18 37.06
CA GLY A 430 4.40 44.60 37.74
C GLY A 430 5.60 45.55 37.94
N LEU A 431 5.49 46.82 37.53
CA LEU A 431 6.54 47.83 37.67
C LEU A 431 6.64 48.45 39.07
N ALA A 432 5.73 48.10 39.99
CA ALA A 432 5.63 48.72 41.32
C ALA A 432 6.59 48.13 42.38
N GLU A 433 7.13 46.92 42.20
CA GLU A 433 7.77 46.16 43.29
C GLU A 433 9.18 45.62 42.99
N VAL A 434 10.01 46.38 42.25
CA VAL A 434 11.49 46.19 42.27
C VAL A 434 12.22 47.54 42.40
N GLY A 435 11.87 48.29 43.45
CA GLY A 435 12.55 49.52 43.85
C GLY A 435 13.02 49.43 45.30
N ASP A 436 14.24 48.93 45.53
CA ASP A 436 14.79 48.77 46.88
C ASP A 436 15.02 50.13 47.56
N LYS A 437 14.66 50.23 48.85
CA LYS A 437 14.62 51.46 49.63
C LYS A 437 16.01 51.88 50.12
N LYS A 438 16.95 52.23 49.22
CA LYS A 438 18.33 52.56 49.64
C LYS A 438 19.16 53.49 48.75
N SER A 439 18.70 54.72 48.50
CA SER A 439 19.56 55.93 48.57
C SER A 439 18.76 57.22 48.36
N VAL A 440 18.61 58.04 49.40
CA VAL A 440 18.21 59.45 49.24
C VAL A 440 19.47 60.30 49.20
N GLN A 441 19.72 60.96 48.07
CA GLN A 441 20.59 62.13 47.97
C GLN A 441 19.90 63.17 47.08
N PRO A 442 19.92 64.46 47.42
CA PRO A 442 19.18 65.48 46.70
C PRO A 442 19.88 65.82 45.37
N ALA A 443 19.30 65.35 44.25
CA ALA A 443 19.73 65.79 42.93
C ALA A 443 19.29 67.25 42.70
N SER A 444 20.25 68.14 42.44
CA SER A 444 20.01 69.55 42.15
C SER A 444 19.13 69.76 40.91
N GLU A 445 18.29 70.79 40.94
CA GLU A 445 17.30 71.12 39.90
C GLU A 445 17.88 71.30 38.47
N ALA A 446 19.19 71.52 38.35
CA ALA A 446 19.91 71.55 37.07
C ALA A 446 19.77 70.27 36.22
N ALA A 447 19.46 69.12 36.83
CA ALA A 447 19.26 67.86 36.11
C ALA A 447 17.95 67.79 35.29
N LEU A 448 16.97 68.66 35.60
CA LEU A 448 15.60 68.57 35.07
C LEU A 448 15.43 69.15 33.66
N MET A 449 16.47 69.79 33.11
CA MET A 449 16.47 70.44 31.78
C MET A 449 17.37 69.73 30.74
N ALA A 450 17.91 68.54 31.06
CA ALA A 450 18.90 67.84 30.22
C ALA A 450 18.44 66.47 29.65
N GLN A 451 17.18 66.07 29.86
CA GLN A 451 16.61 64.88 29.22
C GLN A 451 15.71 65.27 28.04
N THR A 452 16.16 65.01 26.82
CA THR A 452 15.36 65.21 25.61
C THR A 452 14.20 64.20 25.56
N PRO A 453 12.93 64.63 25.37
CA PRO A 453 11.74 63.75 25.44
C PRO A 453 11.64 62.70 24.32
N THR A 454 12.60 62.67 23.40
CA THR A 454 12.69 61.78 22.24
C THR A 454 13.20 60.36 22.55
N ASP A 455 14.12 60.19 23.51
CA ASP A 455 14.69 58.86 23.79
C ASP A 455 13.77 58.04 24.74
N GLU A 456 13.04 58.66 25.67
CA GLU A 456 12.07 57.92 26.50
C GLU A 456 10.86 57.44 25.69
N SER A 457 10.30 58.32 24.85
CA SER A 457 9.23 57.97 23.91
C SER A 457 9.70 56.89 22.92
N GLY A 458 10.90 57.01 22.36
CA GLY A 458 11.51 55.98 21.51
C GLY A 458 11.64 54.60 22.19
N ASN A 459 12.07 54.54 23.45
CA ASN A 459 12.19 53.29 24.21
C ASN A 459 10.82 52.69 24.57
N ARG A 460 9.83 53.52 24.96
CA ARG A 460 8.43 53.08 25.19
C ARG A 460 7.85 52.50 23.89
N THR A 461 8.07 53.14 22.74
CA THR A 461 7.67 52.65 21.42
C THR A 461 8.37 51.36 21.02
N GLN A 462 9.68 51.22 21.27
CA GLN A 462 10.42 49.98 21.02
C GLN A 462 9.78 48.81 21.79
N ASN A 463 9.56 48.97 23.10
CA ASN A 463 9.00 47.94 23.95
C ASN A 463 7.57 47.57 23.53
N PHE A 464 6.73 48.55 23.21
CA PHE A 464 5.37 48.30 22.70
C PHE A 464 5.38 47.49 21.39
N ILE A 465 6.21 47.88 20.42
CA ILE A 465 6.30 47.19 19.12
C ILE A 465 6.87 45.78 19.26
N THR A 466 7.91 45.60 20.08
CA THR A 466 8.47 44.27 20.37
C THR A 466 7.46 43.38 21.08
N ASN A 467 6.77 43.87 22.12
CA ASN A 467 5.73 43.11 22.82
C ASN A 467 4.54 42.76 21.91
N LYS A 468 4.06 43.72 21.10
CA LYS A 468 3.02 43.47 20.08
C LYS A 468 3.45 42.40 19.08
N ARG A 469 4.70 42.43 18.59
CA ARG A 469 5.19 41.44 17.63
C ARG A 469 5.45 40.07 18.27
N LEU A 470 5.85 40.01 19.53
CA LEU A 470 5.92 38.77 20.31
C LEU A 470 4.52 38.16 20.54
N MET A 471 3.50 38.97 20.88
CA MET A 471 2.13 38.47 21.04
C MET A 471 1.51 38.02 19.71
N LEU A 472 1.74 38.73 18.61
CA LEU A 472 1.34 38.26 17.28
C LEU A 472 2.05 36.96 16.91
N SER A 473 3.35 36.82 17.23
CA SER A 473 4.10 35.57 17.00
C SER A 473 3.63 34.41 17.89
N LEU A 474 3.13 34.71 19.10
CA LEU A 474 2.49 33.75 20.00
C LEU A 474 1.09 33.34 19.51
N ALA A 475 0.30 34.28 18.97
CA ALA A 475 -0.99 33.99 18.32
C ALA A 475 -0.78 33.02 17.14
N ASP A 476 0.20 33.36 16.28
CA ASP A 476 0.68 32.56 15.17
C ASP A 476 1.12 31.15 15.60
N ALA A 477 1.82 31.03 16.74
CA ALA A 477 2.25 29.75 17.29
C ALA A 477 1.05 28.94 17.85
N GLY A 478 0.17 29.59 18.61
CA GLY A 478 -1.05 28.96 19.14
C GLY A 478 -1.99 28.47 18.03
N GLY A 479 -2.16 29.26 16.97
CA GLY A 479 -2.93 28.86 15.79
C GLY A 479 -2.29 27.73 15.00
N ARG A 480 -0.96 27.76 14.79
CA ARG A 480 -0.24 26.60 14.21
C ARG A 480 -0.40 25.34 15.07
N MET A 481 -0.37 25.47 16.39
CA MET A 481 -0.62 24.36 17.31
C MET A 481 -2.07 23.85 17.19
N MET A 482 -3.06 24.72 16.97
CA MET A 482 -4.45 24.30 16.73
C MET A 482 -4.59 23.50 15.44
N TYR A 483 -4.08 24.02 14.31
CA TYR A 483 -4.09 23.28 13.04
C TYR A 483 -3.36 21.92 13.17
N SER A 484 -2.28 21.83 13.96
CA SER A 484 -1.55 20.57 14.17
C SER A 484 -2.35 19.47 14.88
N LEU A 485 -3.44 19.80 15.62
CA LEU A 485 -4.37 18.79 16.15
C LEU A 485 -5.21 18.13 15.06
N LYS A 486 -5.44 18.84 13.95
CA LYS A 486 -6.08 18.33 12.73
C LYS A 486 -5.13 17.39 12.00
N ASP A 487 -3.88 17.80 11.80
CA ASP A 487 -2.81 16.95 11.25
C ASP A 487 -2.68 15.65 12.06
N LEU A 488 -2.70 15.74 13.40
CA LEU A 488 -2.63 14.60 14.31
C LEU A 488 -3.88 13.69 14.22
N SER A 489 -5.05 14.24 13.95
CA SER A 489 -6.32 13.50 13.76
C SER A 489 -6.37 12.77 12.41
N GLU A 490 -5.85 13.38 11.34
CA GLU A 490 -5.68 12.73 10.04
C GLU A 490 -4.59 11.64 10.13
N LEU A 491 -3.46 11.92 10.79
CA LEU A 491 -2.42 10.95 11.11
C LEU A 491 -2.93 9.77 11.97
N ALA A 492 -3.87 9.99 12.89
CA ALA A 492 -4.48 8.89 13.66
C ALA A 492 -5.26 7.92 12.77
N GLY A 493 -5.91 8.40 11.71
CA GLY A 493 -6.54 7.57 10.68
C GLY A 493 -5.52 6.70 9.93
N TYR A 494 -4.44 7.31 9.41
CA TYR A 494 -3.38 6.58 8.73
C TYR A 494 -2.63 5.61 9.66
N THR A 495 -2.36 6.02 10.90
CA THR A 495 -1.75 5.19 11.95
C THR A 495 -2.57 3.94 12.21
N SER A 496 -3.89 4.06 12.32
CA SER A 496 -4.77 2.91 12.51
C SER A 496 -4.72 1.96 11.31
N ARG A 497 -4.85 2.46 10.06
CA ARG A 497 -4.78 1.62 8.85
C ARG A 497 -3.45 0.87 8.73
N VAL A 498 -2.33 1.55 8.94
CA VAL A 498 -0.98 0.97 8.87
C VAL A 498 -0.70 0.01 10.03
N TYR A 499 -1.18 0.30 11.23
CA TYR A 499 -1.09 -0.63 12.36
C TYR A 499 -1.91 -1.90 12.11
N THR A 500 -3.14 -1.78 11.59
CA THR A 500 -3.98 -2.95 11.27
C THR A 500 -3.25 -3.89 10.32
N LEU A 501 -2.73 -3.40 9.18
CA LEU A 501 -1.90 -4.18 8.25
C LEU A 501 -0.74 -4.91 8.96
N ILE A 502 0.03 -4.23 9.80
CA ILE A 502 1.19 -4.84 10.46
C ILE A 502 0.76 -5.84 11.55
N SER A 503 -0.36 -5.61 12.22
CA SER A 503 -0.90 -6.53 13.23
C SER A 503 -1.50 -7.80 12.62
N THR A 504 -2.22 -7.71 11.48
CA THR A 504 -2.71 -8.89 10.75
C THR A 504 -1.56 -9.65 10.11
N LEU A 505 -0.55 -8.97 9.54
CA LEU A 505 0.70 -9.61 9.11
C LEU A 505 1.38 -10.39 10.24
N HIS A 506 1.48 -9.82 11.45
CA HIS A 506 2.04 -10.52 12.60
C HIS A 506 1.16 -11.68 13.09
N ARG A 507 -0.18 -11.59 12.97
CA ARG A 507 -1.11 -12.69 13.27
C ARG A 507 -0.91 -13.85 12.30
N VAL A 508 -0.97 -13.57 11.01
CA VAL A 508 -0.76 -14.52 9.91
C VAL A 508 0.61 -15.19 10.00
N HIS A 509 1.68 -14.42 10.24
CA HIS A 509 3.04 -14.96 10.40
C HIS A 509 3.14 -15.98 11.54
N ALA A 510 2.37 -15.78 12.60
CA ALA A 510 2.43 -16.55 13.84
C ALA A 510 1.33 -17.63 13.93
N SER A 511 0.46 -17.77 12.92
CA SER A 511 -0.81 -18.51 12.98
C SER A 511 -1.63 -18.21 14.25
N ALA A 512 -1.56 -16.97 14.74
CA ALA A 512 -2.04 -16.61 16.08
C ALA A 512 -3.55 -16.24 16.09
N TYR A 513 -4.37 -17.13 15.54
CA TYR A 513 -5.83 -16.99 15.57
C TYR A 513 -6.37 -17.36 16.96
N HIS A 514 -7.34 -16.59 17.42
CA HIS A 514 -8.00 -16.77 18.70
C HIS A 514 -9.51 -16.57 18.48
N PRO A 515 -10.40 -17.31 19.15
CA PRO A 515 -11.83 -17.07 19.08
C PRO A 515 -12.21 -15.74 19.78
N PRO A 516 -13.37 -15.17 19.48
CA PRO A 516 -13.92 -14.05 20.25
C PRO A 516 -14.12 -14.42 21.74
N ARG A 517 -14.20 -13.41 22.62
CA ARG A 517 -14.33 -13.66 24.05
C ARG A 517 -15.71 -14.24 24.36
N ASN A 518 -15.75 -15.28 25.18
CA ASN A 518 -16.94 -16.08 25.50
C ASN A 518 -17.54 -16.85 24.30
N THR A 519 -16.79 -17.03 23.21
CA THR A 519 -17.15 -17.92 22.11
C THR A 519 -16.16 -19.09 22.07
N TYR A 520 -16.67 -20.31 21.89
CA TYR A 520 -15.81 -21.46 21.54
C TYR A 520 -15.36 -21.31 20.07
N PRO A 521 -14.21 -21.87 19.67
CA PRO A 521 -13.89 -21.93 18.24
C PRO A 521 -14.92 -22.83 17.55
N GLU A 522 -15.48 -22.34 16.44
CA GLU A 522 -16.30 -23.15 15.55
C GLU A 522 -15.44 -24.26 14.90
N LEU A 523 -16.06 -25.40 14.59
CA LEU A 523 -15.38 -26.50 13.90
C LEU A 523 -14.76 -25.97 12.59
N TYR A 524 -13.51 -26.32 12.33
CA TYR A 524 -12.74 -25.83 11.18
C TYR A 524 -12.61 -24.29 11.07
N SER A 525 -12.76 -23.54 12.16
CA SER A 525 -12.25 -22.17 12.23
C SER A 525 -10.71 -22.20 12.27
N LEU A 526 -10.02 -21.18 11.74
CA LEU A 526 -8.55 -21.07 11.83
C LEU A 526 -8.03 -21.07 13.28
N ALA A 527 -8.89 -20.81 14.26
CA ALA A 527 -8.59 -20.87 15.69
C ALA A 527 -8.55 -22.32 16.25
N ASP A 528 -9.12 -23.32 15.56
CA ASP A 528 -9.04 -24.75 15.91
C ASP A 528 -8.31 -25.53 14.80
N THR A 529 -7.02 -25.25 14.62
CA THR A 529 -6.14 -25.97 13.68
C THR A 529 -5.24 -26.93 14.46
N GLN A 530 -5.67 -28.19 14.58
CA GLN A 530 -4.99 -29.23 15.37
C GLN A 530 -4.12 -30.16 14.51
N GLY A 531 -4.44 -30.29 13.22
CA GLY A 531 -3.74 -31.14 12.25
C GLY A 531 -2.36 -30.60 11.86
N THR A 532 -1.55 -31.45 11.22
CA THR A 532 -0.13 -31.15 10.98
C THR A 532 0.31 -31.38 9.53
N LEU A 533 1.09 -30.43 8.99
CA LEU A 533 1.76 -30.54 7.69
C LEU A 533 3.26 -30.85 7.88
N HIS A 534 3.62 -32.12 7.80
CA HIS A 534 4.98 -32.61 7.98
C HIS A 534 5.79 -32.52 6.67
N LYS A 535 6.90 -31.75 6.71
CA LYS A 535 7.80 -31.50 5.58
C LYS A 535 9.11 -32.27 5.76
N GLY A 536 9.22 -33.45 5.16
CA GLY A 536 10.36 -34.36 5.36
C GLY A 536 10.13 -35.81 4.93
N PHE A 537 8.95 -36.16 4.44
CA PHE A 537 8.61 -37.52 4.01
C PHE A 537 9.07 -37.78 2.56
N SER A 538 9.49 -39.01 2.26
CA SER A 538 9.99 -39.44 0.94
C SER A 538 8.87 -39.83 -0.05
N GLY A 539 7.73 -39.16 0.07
CA GLY A 539 6.47 -39.50 -0.58
C GLY A 539 5.40 -38.46 -0.27
N VAL A 540 4.16 -38.74 -0.65
CA VAL A 540 2.98 -37.99 -0.22
C VAL A 540 2.10 -38.91 0.61
N ARG A 541 1.60 -38.44 1.75
CA ARG A 541 0.73 -39.22 2.65
C ARG A 541 -0.31 -38.34 3.32
N PHE A 542 -1.55 -38.81 3.36
CA PHE A 542 -2.68 -38.24 4.08
C PHE A 542 -3.16 -39.28 5.10
N GLU A 543 -3.42 -38.85 6.33
CA GLU A 543 -3.83 -39.69 7.45
C GLU A 543 -4.94 -38.99 8.24
N ASN A 544 -6.17 -39.53 8.18
CA ASN A 544 -7.37 -38.97 8.84
C ASN A 544 -7.50 -37.44 8.65
N ALA A 545 -7.27 -36.99 7.42
CA ALA A 545 -7.07 -35.59 7.09
C ALA A 545 -8.26 -35.05 6.26
N PRO A 546 -9.29 -34.47 6.90
CA PRO A 546 -10.43 -33.93 6.17
C PRO A 546 -10.02 -32.77 5.25
N VAL A 547 -10.67 -32.70 4.09
CA VAL A 547 -10.44 -31.65 3.09
C VAL A 547 -11.49 -30.57 3.28
N VAL A 548 -11.07 -29.40 3.77
CA VAL A 548 -11.96 -28.29 4.14
C VAL A 548 -11.62 -27.04 3.32
N ALA A 549 -12.63 -26.40 2.74
CA ALA A 549 -12.56 -25.06 2.17
C ALA A 549 -12.53 -23.99 3.28
N PRO A 550 -11.42 -23.25 3.47
CA PRO A 550 -11.34 -22.23 4.51
C PRO A 550 -12.11 -20.96 4.11
N ALA A 551 -13.07 -20.55 4.93
CA ALA A 551 -13.65 -19.21 4.85
C ALA A 551 -12.66 -18.14 5.38
N LEU A 552 -13.04 -16.86 5.22
CA LEU A 552 -12.27 -15.75 5.78
C LEU A 552 -12.53 -15.65 7.30
N TRP A 553 -11.46 -15.72 8.09
CA TRP A 553 -11.55 -15.52 9.55
C TRP A 553 -12.30 -14.22 9.88
N PRO A 554 -13.31 -14.24 10.78
CA PRO A 554 -13.54 -15.26 11.83
C PRO A 554 -14.34 -16.52 11.44
N GLN A 555 -14.91 -16.60 10.24
CA GLN A 555 -15.82 -17.69 9.84
C GLN A 555 -15.13 -19.07 9.84
N ALA A 556 -15.90 -20.11 10.18
CA ALA A 556 -15.53 -21.52 9.97
C ALA A 556 -15.40 -21.90 8.48
N GLY A 557 -14.57 -22.91 8.19
CA GLY A 557 -14.50 -23.54 6.87
C GLY A 557 -15.59 -24.59 6.64
N GLU A 558 -15.83 -24.87 5.36
CA GLU A 558 -16.79 -25.86 4.85
C GLU A 558 -16.07 -27.18 4.54
N GLU A 559 -16.57 -28.31 5.04
CA GLU A 559 -15.98 -29.63 4.80
C GLU A 559 -16.40 -30.17 3.43
N LEU A 560 -15.44 -30.72 2.67
CA LEU A 560 -15.65 -31.22 1.30
C LEU A 560 -15.43 -32.73 1.16
N LEU A 561 -14.60 -33.34 2.01
CA LEU A 561 -14.31 -34.79 2.06
C LEU A 561 -13.87 -35.16 3.47
N ASP A 562 -14.46 -36.21 4.06
CA ASP A 562 -14.05 -36.70 5.39
C ASP A 562 -12.81 -37.61 5.33
N ASN A 563 -12.02 -37.59 6.41
CA ASN A 563 -11.01 -38.58 6.79
C ASN A 563 -10.17 -39.18 5.63
N LEU A 564 -9.64 -38.34 4.74
CA LEU A 564 -8.86 -38.79 3.58
C LEU A 564 -7.57 -39.51 4.03
N ASN A 565 -7.36 -40.72 3.51
CA ASN A 565 -6.29 -41.64 3.91
C ASN A 565 -5.62 -42.30 2.68
N PHE A 566 -4.42 -41.85 2.29
CA PHE A 566 -3.63 -42.51 1.24
C PHE A 566 -2.13 -42.31 1.38
N VAL A 567 -1.34 -43.17 0.70
CA VAL A 567 0.12 -43.09 0.65
C VAL A 567 0.61 -43.31 -0.77
N ILE A 568 1.47 -42.42 -1.27
CA ILE A 568 2.15 -42.51 -2.57
C ILE A 568 3.66 -42.36 -2.35
N GLN A 569 4.42 -43.34 -2.80
CA GLN A 569 5.89 -43.38 -2.74
C GLN A 569 6.50 -42.84 -4.04
N SER A 570 7.83 -42.72 -4.10
CA SER A 570 8.52 -42.35 -5.35
C SER A 570 8.22 -43.38 -6.45
N ASN A 571 8.05 -42.89 -7.68
CA ASN A 571 7.73 -43.68 -8.87
C ASN A 571 6.37 -44.41 -8.80
N GLN A 572 5.47 -43.97 -7.93
CA GLN A 572 4.04 -44.34 -7.94
C GLN A 572 3.23 -43.14 -8.43
N HIS A 573 2.66 -43.25 -9.61
CA HIS A 573 1.94 -42.18 -10.27
C HIS A 573 0.44 -42.29 -9.95
N ILE A 574 -0.20 -41.20 -9.54
CA ILE A 574 -1.64 -41.17 -9.17
C ILE A 574 -2.40 -40.12 -9.98
N LEU A 575 -3.56 -40.55 -10.51
CA LEU A 575 -4.55 -39.68 -11.15
C LEU A 575 -5.69 -39.41 -10.16
N ILE A 576 -6.06 -38.15 -9.99
CA ILE A 576 -7.12 -37.69 -9.09
C ILE A 576 -8.28 -37.20 -9.95
N ILE A 577 -9.42 -37.89 -9.84
CA ILE A 577 -10.65 -37.66 -10.62
C ILE A 577 -11.83 -37.40 -9.67
N GLY A 578 -12.96 -36.95 -10.23
CA GLY A 578 -14.18 -36.61 -9.47
C GLY A 578 -14.96 -35.50 -10.16
N PRO A 579 -16.23 -35.26 -9.77
CA PRO A 579 -17.08 -34.20 -10.35
C PRO A 579 -16.54 -32.80 -10.03
N ASN A 580 -17.15 -31.75 -10.58
CA ASN A 580 -16.83 -30.39 -10.16
C ASN A 580 -17.22 -30.18 -8.68
N GLY A 581 -16.64 -29.19 -8.00
CA GLY A 581 -16.86 -28.98 -6.56
C GLY A 581 -16.07 -29.89 -5.60
N SER A 582 -15.91 -31.18 -5.91
CA SER A 582 -15.35 -32.30 -5.08
C SER A 582 -13.93 -32.20 -4.49
N GLY A 583 -13.43 -31.01 -4.16
CA GLY A 583 -12.17 -30.84 -3.42
C GLY A 583 -10.88 -31.18 -4.18
N LYS A 584 -10.93 -31.59 -5.45
CA LYS A 584 -9.72 -31.98 -6.24
C LYS A 584 -8.56 -30.98 -6.10
N SER A 585 -8.79 -29.71 -6.42
CA SER A 585 -7.80 -28.63 -6.27
C SER A 585 -7.71 -28.05 -4.84
N ALA A 586 -8.52 -28.51 -3.89
CA ALA A 586 -8.29 -28.26 -2.46
C ALA A 586 -7.15 -29.15 -1.95
N LEU A 587 -7.10 -30.41 -2.39
CA LEU A 587 -6.02 -31.35 -2.06
C LEU A 587 -4.64 -30.79 -2.44
N SER A 588 -4.51 -30.20 -3.63
CA SER A 588 -3.26 -29.54 -4.07
C SER A 588 -2.87 -28.35 -3.19
N ARG A 589 -3.85 -27.57 -2.70
CA ARG A 589 -3.65 -26.41 -1.81
C ARG A 589 -3.24 -26.82 -0.39
N ILE A 590 -3.85 -27.86 0.17
CA ILE A 590 -3.46 -28.43 1.47
C ILE A 590 -2.04 -29.00 1.36
N LEU A 591 -1.75 -29.79 0.33
CA LEU A 591 -0.42 -30.38 0.11
C LEU A 591 0.67 -29.30 -0.08
N ALA A 592 0.37 -28.21 -0.80
CA ALA A 592 1.28 -27.06 -0.90
C ALA A 592 1.56 -26.42 0.48
N GLY A 593 0.56 -26.40 1.37
CA GLY A 593 0.54 -25.62 2.61
C GLY A 593 -0.03 -24.20 2.43
N LEU A 594 -0.87 -24.02 1.40
CA LEU A 594 -1.66 -22.82 1.16
C LEU A 594 -2.89 -22.79 2.08
N TRP A 595 -3.58 -23.93 2.21
CA TRP A 595 -4.65 -24.16 3.17
C TRP A 595 -4.10 -24.87 4.42
N PRO A 596 -4.71 -24.66 5.61
CA PRO A 596 -4.30 -25.36 6.83
C PRO A 596 -4.71 -26.84 6.79
N VAL A 597 -4.04 -27.65 7.61
CA VAL A 597 -4.47 -29.02 7.93
C VAL A 597 -5.24 -28.93 9.24
N TYR A 598 -6.58 -29.03 9.22
CA TYR A 598 -7.39 -28.83 10.42
C TYR A 598 -7.30 -30.00 11.41
N ARG A 599 -7.30 -31.23 10.89
CA ARG A 599 -7.16 -32.49 11.63
C ARG A 599 -6.27 -33.46 10.85
N GLY A 600 -5.80 -34.52 11.52
CA GLY A 600 -4.93 -35.53 10.90
C GLY A 600 -3.51 -35.06 10.59
N LEU A 601 -2.86 -35.80 9.70
CA LEU A 601 -1.47 -35.59 9.28
C LEU A 601 -1.36 -35.63 7.76
N VAL A 602 -0.77 -34.58 7.18
CA VAL A 602 -0.37 -34.52 5.77
C VAL A 602 1.16 -34.48 5.72
N SER A 603 1.78 -35.47 5.09
CA SER A 603 3.23 -35.64 4.98
C SER A 603 3.69 -35.48 3.53
N ARG A 604 4.78 -34.73 3.32
CA ARG A 604 5.32 -34.46 1.97
C ARG A 604 6.84 -34.23 1.91
N PRO A 605 7.45 -34.13 0.72
CA PRO A 605 8.86 -33.77 0.56
C PRO A 605 9.16 -32.37 1.12
N ARG A 606 10.41 -32.18 1.58
CA ARG A 606 10.86 -30.99 2.30
C ARG A 606 11.10 -29.78 1.40
N SER A 607 11.85 -29.97 0.32
CA SER A 607 12.21 -28.94 -0.66
C SER A 607 11.06 -28.65 -1.62
N VAL A 608 11.09 -27.45 -2.22
CA VAL A 608 10.34 -27.13 -3.43
C VAL A 608 11.32 -27.04 -4.59
N GLY A 609 10.98 -27.64 -5.73
CA GLY A 609 11.91 -27.80 -6.86
C GLY A 609 12.74 -29.09 -6.74
N GLN A 610 14.03 -29.01 -7.09
CA GLN A 610 14.92 -30.16 -7.21
C GLN A 610 14.92 -31.07 -5.97
N ASP A 611 14.88 -32.38 -6.21
CA ASP A 611 14.80 -33.47 -5.21
C ASP A 611 13.61 -33.32 -4.22
N GLY A 612 12.64 -32.48 -4.54
CA GLY A 612 11.50 -32.14 -3.69
C GLY A 612 10.17 -32.24 -4.45
N ILE A 613 9.23 -31.36 -4.10
CA ILE A 613 7.90 -31.29 -4.72
C ILE A 613 7.71 -29.98 -5.49
N MET A 614 7.03 -30.01 -6.63
CA MET A 614 6.62 -28.82 -7.38
C MET A 614 5.15 -28.89 -7.80
N PHE A 615 4.51 -27.73 -7.94
CA PHE A 615 3.08 -27.60 -8.21
C PHE A 615 2.88 -26.78 -9.49
N LEU A 616 2.09 -27.31 -10.43
CA LEU A 616 1.53 -26.56 -11.55
C LEU A 616 0.05 -26.27 -11.29
N PRO A 617 -0.37 -25.01 -11.14
CA PRO A 617 -1.77 -24.64 -11.00
C PRO A 617 -2.49 -24.58 -12.36
N GLN A 618 -3.81 -24.83 -12.34
CA GLN A 618 -4.75 -24.74 -13.47
C GLN A 618 -4.58 -23.46 -14.32
N ARG A 619 -4.25 -22.32 -13.67
CA ARG A 619 -3.93 -21.04 -14.32
C ARG A 619 -2.42 -20.75 -14.20
N PRO A 620 -1.61 -21.02 -15.24
CA PRO A 620 -0.16 -20.78 -15.24
C PRO A 620 0.28 -19.38 -14.79
N TYR A 621 1.14 -19.31 -13.77
CA TYR A 621 1.78 -18.06 -13.38
C TYR A 621 2.95 -17.72 -14.32
N LEU A 622 2.94 -16.49 -14.85
CA LEU A 622 3.99 -15.90 -15.67
C LEU A 622 4.67 -14.76 -14.89
N SER A 623 6.00 -14.74 -14.92
CA SER A 623 6.82 -13.81 -14.14
C SER A 623 6.97 -12.46 -14.86
N PRO A 624 6.90 -11.30 -14.16
CA PRO A 624 7.20 -9.99 -14.74
C PRO A 624 8.71 -9.86 -15.02
N GLY A 625 9.13 -10.32 -16.19
CA GLY A 625 10.53 -10.57 -16.48
C GLY A 625 10.84 -10.94 -17.93
N THR A 626 12.00 -11.57 -18.10
CA THR A 626 12.48 -12.05 -19.41
C THR A 626 11.78 -13.34 -19.85
N LEU A 627 12.04 -13.82 -21.08
CA LEU A 627 11.62 -15.17 -21.51
C LEU A 627 12.29 -16.25 -20.64
N ARG A 628 13.58 -16.08 -20.34
CA ARG A 628 14.33 -16.94 -19.41
C ARG A 628 13.62 -17.05 -18.06
N ASP A 629 13.20 -15.91 -17.50
CA ASP A 629 12.53 -15.84 -16.19
C ASP A 629 11.24 -16.66 -16.15
N GLN A 630 10.60 -16.96 -17.29
CA GLN A 630 9.41 -17.83 -17.33
C GLN A 630 9.76 -19.29 -17.04
N ILE A 631 10.90 -19.76 -17.53
CA ILE A 631 11.36 -21.15 -17.42
C ILE A 631 12.01 -21.37 -16.05
N ILE A 632 12.89 -20.45 -15.62
CA ILE A 632 13.70 -20.68 -14.41
C ILE A 632 13.01 -20.36 -13.08
N TYR A 633 11.89 -19.63 -13.09
CA TYR A 633 11.15 -19.24 -11.88
C TYR A 633 10.85 -20.46 -10.98
N PRO A 634 11.09 -20.40 -9.64
CA PRO A 634 11.42 -19.20 -8.85
C PRO A 634 12.91 -18.82 -8.76
N HIS A 635 13.82 -19.49 -9.49
CA HIS A 635 15.24 -19.09 -9.55
C HIS A 635 15.45 -17.80 -10.35
N THR A 636 16.50 -17.05 -10.02
CA THR A 636 17.00 -15.93 -10.84
C THR A 636 18.13 -16.39 -11.76
N GLU A 637 18.56 -15.56 -12.73
CA GLU A 637 19.75 -15.87 -13.56
C GLU A 637 21.00 -16.12 -12.69
N PHE A 638 21.11 -15.49 -11.51
CA PHE A 638 22.22 -15.75 -10.59
C PHE A 638 22.18 -17.18 -10.03
N ASP A 639 21.01 -17.65 -9.62
CA ASP A 639 20.84 -18.99 -9.06
C ASP A 639 20.98 -20.07 -10.15
N MET A 640 20.47 -19.82 -11.36
CA MET A 640 20.67 -20.66 -12.55
C MET A 640 22.17 -20.89 -12.84
N ARG A 641 22.98 -19.82 -12.81
CA ARG A 641 24.44 -19.90 -12.99
C ARG A 641 25.15 -20.54 -11.81
N ALA A 642 24.65 -20.37 -10.58
CA ALA A 642 25.19 -21.03 -9.40
C ALA A 642 24.99 -22.55 -9.45
N SER A 643 23.84 -23.02 -9.97
CA SER A 643 23.59 -24.42 -10.31
C SER A 643 24.30 -24.91 -11.58
N SER A 644 25.23 -24.12 -12.13
CA SER A 644 26.00 -24.41 -13.35
C SER A 644 25.18 -24.64 -14.64
N ARG A 645 23.89 -24.27 -14.64
CA ARG A 645 22.98 -24.49 -15.77
C ARG A 645 23.20 -23.49 -16.91
N SER A 646 22.95 -23.94 -18.14
CA SER A 646 23.36 -23.23 -19.38
C SER A 646 22.17 -22.74 -20.22
N ASP A 647 22.44 -21.88 -21.20
CA ASP A 647 21.40 -21.37 -22.11
C ASP A 647 20.94 -22.46 -23.11
N ALA A 648 21.87 -23.33 -23.55
CA ALA A 648 21.58 -24.48 -24.41
C ALA A 648 20.74 -25.55 -23.71
N GLU A 649 20.87 -25.67 -22.38
CA GLU A 649 20.01 -26.55 -21.57
C GLU A 649 18.56 -26.03 -21.53
N LEU A 650 18.36 -24.71 -21.45
CA LEU A 650 17.02 -24.10 -21.56
C LEU A 650 16.44 -24.23 -22.98
N GLU A 651 17.30 -24.23 -24.01
CA GLU A 651 16.91 -24.46 -25.40
C GLU A 651 16.45 -25.91 -25.60
N GLN A 652 17.22 -26.90 -25.13
CA GLN A 652 16.80 -28.30 -25.11
C GLN A 652 15.51 -28.53 -24.31
N ILE A 653 15.36 -27.90 -23.15
CA ILE A 653 14.11 -27.97 -22.36
C ILE A 653 12.91 -27.38 -23.12
N LEU A 654 13.11 -26.37 -23.97
CA LEU A 654 12.06 -25.85 -24.84
C LEU A 654 11.79 -26.80 -26.03
N GLU A 655 12.79 -27.51 -26.54
CA GLU A 655 12.58 -28.56 -27.57
C GLU A 655 11.77 -29.74 -27.00
N ASP A 656 12.12 -30.24 -25.82
CA ASP A 656 11.38 -31.29 -25.08
C ASP A 656 9.88 -30.96 -24.97
N VAL A 657 9.51 -29.69 -24.70
CA VAL A 657 8.10 -29.24 -24.61
C VAL A 657 7.53 -28.66 -25.91
N ARG A 658 8.17 -28.88 -27.06
CA ARG A 658 7.71 -28.43 -28.40
C ARG A 658 7.53 -26.90 -28.51
N LEU A 659 8.42 -26.14 -27.87
CA LEU A 659 8.50 -24.67 -27.87
C LEU A 659 9.85 -24.11 -28.36
N GLY A 660 10.75 -24.92 -28.94
CA GLY A 660 12.07 -24.47 -29.41
C GLY A 660 12.05 -23.30 -30.42
N TYR A 661 10.92 -23.04 -31.09
CA TYR A 661 10.73 -21.87 -31.95
C TYR A 661 10.61 -20.54 -31.18
N LEU A 662 10.26 -20.59 -29.89
CA LEU A 662 9.84 -19.41 -29.12
C LEU A 662 10.96 -18.39 -28.88
N PRO A 663 12.22 -18.76 -28.54
CA PRO A 663 13.31 -17.79 -28.43
C PRO A 663 13.54 -17.04 -29.75
N SER A 664 13.49 -17.74 -30.88
CA SER A 664 13.64 -17.14 -32.21
C SER A 664 12.48 -16.21 -32.58
N ARG A 665 11.23 -16.58 -32.26
CA ARG A 665 10.04 -15.73 -32.46
C ARG A 665 10.08 -14.45 -31.62
N GLU A 666 10.57 -14.55 -30.38
CA GLU A 666 10.47 -13.48 -29.38
C GLU A 666 11.76 -12.65 -29.20
N GLY A 667 12.80 -12.88 -30.01
CA GLY A 667 14.06 -12.12 -29.96
C GLY A 667 15.05 -12.57 -28.86
N GLY A 668 14.88 -13.77 -28.32
CA GLY A 668 15.81 -14.45 -27.44
C GLY A 668 15.48 -14.40 -25.94
N PHE A 669 16.18 -15.23 -25.16
CA PHE A 669 15.96 -15.46 -23.73
C PHE A 669 15.95 -14.19 -22.86
N ASP A 670 16.71 -13.15 -23.23
CA ASP A 670 16.84 -11.89 -22.47
C ASP A 670 15.80 -10.81 -22.88
N THR A 671 14.86 -11.10 -23.80
CA THR A 671 13.74 -10.20 -24.15
C THR A 671 12.72 -10.12 -23.01
N ARG A 672 12.08 -8.96 -22.81
CA ARG A 672 10.95 -8.75 -21.88
C ARG A 672 9.70 -8.33 -22.65
N LYS A 673 8.55 -8.94 -22.36
CA LYS A 673 7.21 -8.58 -22.85
C LYS A 673 6.16 -8.84 -21.75
N THR A 674 4.91 -8.40 -21.94
CA THR A 674 3.80 -8.83 -21.08
C THR A 674 3.37 -10.24 -21.50
N TRP A 675 4.01 -11.26 -20.92
CA TRP A 675 3.85 -12.65 -21.36
C TRP A 675 2.41 -13.19 -21.24
N LYS A 676 1.54 -12.59 -20.40
CA LYS A 676 0.10 -12.92 -20.35
C LYS A 676 -0.56 -12.73 -21.73
N ASP A 677 -0.17 -11.72 -22.47
CA ASP A 677 -0.89 -11.25 -23.65
C ASP A 677 -0.24 -11.76 -24.96
N VAL A 678 1.02 -12.22 -24.88
CA VAL A 678 1.83 -12.68 -26.03
C VAL A 678 1.75 -14.20 -26.26
N LEU A 679 1.45 -14.99 -25.21
CA LEU A 679 1.48 -16.45 -25.26
C LEU A 679 0.06 -17.02 -25.37
N SER A 680 -0.14 -18.04 -26.22
CA SER A 680 -1.42 -18.76 -26.27
C SER A 680 -1.66 -19.63 -25.02
N GLY A 681 -2.89 -20.10 -24.79
CA GLY A 681 -3.22 -20.98 -23.66
C GLY A 681 -2.33 -22.23 -23.58
N GLY A 682 -2.16 -22.92 -24.70
CA GLY A 682 -1.25 -24.07 -24.81
C GLY A 682 0.23 -23.71 -24.63
N GLU A 683 0.69 -22.53 -25.09
CA GLU A 683 2.06 -22.08 -24.83
C GLU A 683 2.31 -21.81 -23.33
N LYS A 684 1.33 -21.20 -22.63
CA LYS A 684 1.37 -20.94 -21.18
C LYS A 684 1.45 -22.24 -20.37
N GLN A 685 0.70 -23.27 -20.76
CA GLN A 685 0.78 -24.60 -20.17
C GLN A 685 2.12 -25.29 -20.48
N ARG A 686 2.58 -25.31 -21.75
CA ARG A 686 3.87 -25.93 -22.11
C ARG A 686 5.09 -25.25 -21.46
N ILE A 687 5.07 -23.93 -21.25
CA ILE A 687 6.09 -23.21 -20.44
C ILE A 687 6.09 -23.66 -18.97
N SER A 688 4.94 -24.07 -18.43
CA SER A 688 4.84 -24.61 -17.08
C SER A 688 5.47 -26.00 -16.98
N PHE A 689 5.36 -26.83 -18.03
CA PHE A 689 6.12 -28.07 -18.14
C PHE A 689 7.62 -27.83 -18.34
N ALA A 690 8.04 -26.84 -19.13
CA ALA A 690 9.46 -26.45 -19.24
C ALA A 690 10.04 -26.07 -17.87
N ARG A 691 9.25 -25.39 -17.03
CA ARG A 691 9.58 -25.05 -15.64
C ARG A 691 9.71 -26.31 -14.76
N LEU A 692 8.84 -27.31 -14.89
CA LEU A 692 9.01 -28.60 -14.20
C LEU A 692 10.32 -29.30 -14.62
N LEU A 693 10.58 -29.42 -15.93
CA LEU A 693 11.78 -30.08 -16.45
C LEU A 693 13.06 -29.39 -15.97
N TYR A 694 13.09 -28.05 -16.00
CA TYR A 694 14.20 -27.27 -15.44
C TYR A 694 14.43 -27.58 -13.96
N HIS A 695 13.42 -27.55 -13.10
CA HIS A 695 13.63 -27.83 -11.67
C HIS A 695 13.86 -29.30 -11.35
N SER A 696 13.42 -30.24 -12.20
CA SER A 696 13.57 -31.70 -12.01
C SER A 696 13.19 -32.15 -10.57
N PRO A 697 11.94 -31.94 -10.13
CA PRO A 697 11.48 -32.35 -8.80
C PRO A 697 11.28 -33.87 -8.72
N ALA A 698 11.37 -34.44 -7.51
CA ALA A 698 11.02 -35.85 -7.29
C ALA A 698 9.50 -36.11 -7.40
N PHE A 699 8.68 -35.09 -7.10
CA PHE A 699 7.22 -35.13 -7.21
C PHE A 699 6.70 -33.88 -7.93
N ALA A 700 5.83 -34.05 -8.93
CA ALA A 700 5.09 -32.98 -9.58
C ALA A 700 3.58 -33.15 -9.35
N VAL A 701 2.95 -32.12 -8.80
CA VAL A 701 1.50 -32.00 -8.69
C VAL A 701 1.00 -31.16 -9.87
N ILE A 702 0.10 -31.71 -10.69
CA ILE A 702 -0.35 -31.10 -11.94
C ILE A 702 -1.86 -30.89 -11.85
N ASP A 703 -2.28 -29.65 -11.58
CA ASP A 703 -3.69 -29.24 -11.48
C ASP A 703 -4.18 -28.82 -12.88
N GLU A 704 -4.87 -29.72 -13.61
CA GLU A 704 -5.42 -29.52 -14.97
C GLU A 704 -4.43 -29.01 -16.04
N GLY A 705 -3.12 -29.23 -15.84
CA GLY A 705 -2.05 -28.55 -16.59
C GLY A 705 -1.97 -28.78 -18.11
N THR A 706 -2.82 -29.62 -18.70
CA THR A 706 -2.85 -29.93 -20.16
C THR A 706 -4.22 -29.68 -20.81
N SER A 707 -5.15 -29.00 -20.14
CA SER A 707 -6.50 -28.71 -20.67
C SER A 707 -6.51 -27.93 -21.99
N ALA A 708 -5.50 -27.10 -22.27
CA ALA A 708 -5.31 -26.34 -23.51
C ALA A 708 -4.17 -26.90 -24.39
N VAL A 709 -3.82 -28.17 -24.24
CA VAL A 709 -2.78 -28.87 -25.00
C VAL A 709 -3.39 -30.07 -25.75
N SER A 710 -2.96 -30.27 -27.00
CA SER A 710 -3.39 -31.38 -27.85
C SER A 710 -2.94 -32.74 -27.30
N SER A 711 -3.70 -33.80 -27.57
CA SER A 711 -3.51 -35.13 -26.96
C SER A 711 -2.18 -35.82 -27.32
N ASP A 712 -1.59 -35.48 -28.46
CA ASP A 712 -0.26 -35.92 -28.89
C ASP A 712 0.86 -35.29 -28.03
N VAL A 713 0.80 -33.97 -27.82
CA VAL A 713 1.77 -33.24 -27.01
C VAL A 713 1.55 -33.50 -25.53
N GLU A 714 0.30 -33.68 -25.07
CA GLU A 714 0.01 -34.17 -23.71
C GLU A 714 0.75 -35.48 -23.43
N GLY A 715 0.62 -36.48 -24.31
CA GLY A 715 1.29 -37.76 -24.12
C GLY A 715 2.81 -37.64 -24.01
N LEU A 716 3.41 -36.88 -24.94
CA LEU A 716 4.85 -36.60 -24.94
C LEU A 716 5.31 -35.93 -23.63
N LEU A 717 4.55 -34.96 -23.10
CA LEU A 717 4.90 -34.26 -21.86
C LEU A 717 4.87 -35.19 -20.63
N TYR A 718 3.85 -36.04 -20.53
CA TYR A 718 3.74 -37.02 -19.44
C TYR A 718 4.86 -38.07 -19.52
N GLU A 719 5.12 -38.63 -20.71
CA GLU A 719 6.19 -39.60 -20.93
C GLU A 719 7.57 -38.99 -20.65
N THR A 720 7.81 -37.74 -21.06
CA THR A 720 9.07 -37.03 -20.78
C THR A 720 9.30 -36.85 -19.26
N LEU A 721 8.26 -36.51 -18.49
CA LEU A 721 8.38 -36.42 -17.03
C LEU A 721 8.65 -37.78 -16.37
N LYS A 722 7.97 -38.86 -16.81
CA LYS A 722 8.24 -40.23 -16.31
C LYS A 722 9.67 -40.66 -16.63
N ASN A 723 10.16 -40.40 -17.85
CA ASN A 723 11.54 -40.70 -18.27
C ASN A 723 12.60 -39.89 -17.51
N ARG A 724 12.24 -38.72 -16.97
CA ARG A 724 13.10 -37.90 -16.09
C ARG A 724 13.03 -38.33 -14.61
N GLY A 725 12.26 -39.37 -14.27
CA GLY A 725 12.11 -39.87 -12.90
C GLY A 725 11.16 -39.06 -12.01
N VAL A 726 10.30 -38.23 -12.59
CA VAL A 726 9.38 -37.38 -11.83
C VAL A 726 8.11 -38.16 -11.46
N THR A 727 7.84 -38.32 -10.17
CA THR A 727 6.60 -38.94 -9.68
C THR A 727 5.43 -37.98 -9.89
N LEU A 728 4.28 -38.47 -10.37
CA LEU A 728 3.17 -37.61 -10.82
C LEU A 728 1.94 -37.74 -9.93
N LEU A 729 1.41 -36.59 -9.49
CA LEU A 729 0.11 -36.44 -8.84
C LEU A 729 -0.74 -35.51 -9.73
N THR A 730 -1.49 -36.07 -10.67
CA THR A 730 -2.29 -35.28 -11.62
C THR A 730 -3.73 -35.18 -11.18
N ILE A 731 -4.27 -33.97 -11.14
CA ILE A 731 -5.71 -33.69 -11.03
C ILE A 731 -6.24 -33.41 -12.45
N SER A 732 -7.23 -34.19 -12.88
CA SER A 732 -7.88 -33.98 -14.19
C SER A 732 -9.23 -34.68 -14.29
N THR A 733 -10.12 -34.16 -15.12
CA THR A 733 -11.32 -34.86 -15.60
C THR A 733 -11.03 -35.83 -16.77
N ARG A 734 -9.84 -35.78 -17.37
CA ARG A 734 -9.49 -36.57 -18.57
C ARG A 734 -9.11 -38.00 -18.23
N ALA A 735 -10.06 -38.94 -18.34
CA ALA A 735 -9.83 -40.38 -18.21
C ALA A 735 -8.72 -40.92 -19.14
N SER A 736 -8.44 -40.25 -20.28
CA SER A 736 -7.33 -40.56 -21.18
C SER A 736 -5.94 -40.46 -20.55
N LEU A 737 -5.81 -39.90 -19.34
CA LEU A 737 -4.57 -39.86 -18.56
C LEU A 737 -4.35 -41.12 -17.70
N LYS A 738 -5.34 -42.03 -17.55
CA LYS A 738 -5.17 -43.30 -16.79
C LYS A 738 -3.91 -44.07 -17.23
N LYS A 739 -3.64 -44.13 -18.55
CA LYS A 739 -2.45 -44.81 -19.14
C LYS A 739 -1.08 -44.35 -18.64
N TYR A 740 -0.98 -43.19 -17.98
CA TYR A 740 0.27 -42.66 -17.44
C TYR A 740 0.43 -42.84 -15.93
N HIS A 741 -0.61 -43.33 -15.25
CA HIS A 741 -0.66 -43.46 -13.81
C HIS A 741 -0.74 -44.95 -13.39
N ASP A 742 -0.47 -45.24 -12.13
CA ASP A 742 -0.54 -46.59 -11.55
C ASP A 742 -1.74 -46.72 -10.59
N PHE A 743 -2.26 -45.59 -10.09
CA PHE A 743 -3.41 -45.50 -9.18
C PHE A 743 -4.39 -44.42 -9.65
N VAL A 744 -5.67 -44.61 -9.30
CA VAL A 744 -6.73 -43.61 -9.40
C VAL A 744 -7.27 -43.33 -8.00
N LEU A 745 -7.44 -42.06 -7.66
CA LEU A 745 -8.21 -41.59 -6.52
C LEU A 745 -9.46 -40.88 -7.06
N THR A 746 -10.61 -41.49 -6.86
CA THR A 746 -11.92 -40.91 -7.18
C THR A 746 -12.42 -40.16 -5.93
N LEU A 747 -12.75 -38.89 -6.09
CA LEU A 747 -13.30 -38.01 -5.05
C LEU A 747 -14.73 -37.66 -5.42
N GLY A 748 -15.61 -37.43 -4.43
CA GLY A 748 -17.00 -37.06 -4.69
C GLY A 748 -17.86 -38.28 -5.00
N LEU A 749 -17.80 -39.29 -4.14
CA LEU A 749 -18.69 -40.45 -4.12
C LEU A 749 -19.73 -40.29 -2.97
N GLY A 750 -20.72 -41.18 -2.93
CA GLY A 750 -21.82 -41.13 -1.96
C GLY A 750 -22.88 -40.06 -2.31
N GLU A 751 -24.03 -40.12 -1.64
CA GLU A 751 -25.16 -39.20 -1.87
C GLU A 751 -24.83 -37.74 -1.51
N GLN A 752 -23.87 -37.51 -0.61
CA GLN A 752 -23.44 -36.18 -0.16
C GLN A 752 -22.14 -35.71 -0.83
N GLY A 753 -21.51 -36.53 -1.68
CA GLY A 753 -20.28 -36.18 -2.39
C GLY A 753 -19.03 -36.05 -1.52
N ASP A 754 -19.04 -36.62 -0.30
CA ASP A 754 -17.96 -36.57 0.69
C ASP A 754 -17.06 -37.82 0.69
N GLU A 755 -17.53 -38.94 0.11
CA GLU A 755 -16.78 -40.18 0.03
C GLU A 755 -15.69 -40.15 -1.06
N TRP A 756 -14.73 -41.08 -0.96
CA TRP A 756 -13.61 -41.24 -1.89
C TRP A 756 -13.15 -42.70 -1.97
N GLU A 757 -12.61 -43.10 -3.13
CA GLU A 757 -12.07 -44.44 -3.35
C GLU A 757 -10.70 -44.38 -4.03
N MET A 758 -9.74 -45.20 -3.57
CA MET A 758 -8.43 -45.35 -4.21
C MET A 758 -8.24 -46.74 -4.80
N GLN A 759 -8.20 -46.83 -6.13
CA GLN A 759 -7.98 -48.06 -6.89
C GLN A 759 -6.58 -48.10 -7.52
N LYS A 760 -6.08 -49.31 -7.80
CA LYS A 760 -4.87 -49.53 -8.60
C LYS A 760 -5.25 -49.86 -10.04
N ILE A 761 -4.68 -49.16 -11.01
CA ILE A 761 -5.02 -49.33 -12.42
C ILE A 761 -4.62 -50.73 -12.91
N GLY A 762 -5.53 -51.40 -13.61
CA GLY A 762 -5.30 -52.68 -14.30
C GLY A 762 -5.50 -53.94 -13.44
N THR A 763 -6.09 -53.87 -12.25
CA THR A 763 -6.61 -55.07 -11.56
C THR A 763 -7.86 -55.61 -12.25
N GLU A 764 -8.18 -56.89 -12.01
CA GLU A 764 -9.40 -57.51 -12.56
C GLU A 764 -10.67 -56.79 -12.12
N SER A 765 -10.69 -56.25 -10.88
CA SER A 765 -11.80 -55.41 -10.38
C SER A 765 -12.11 -54.18 -11.23
N GLU A 766 -11.11 -53.51 -11.82
CA GLU A 766 -11.33 -52.36 -12.72
C GLU A 766 -11.85 -52.83 -14.09
N LYS A 767 -11.45 -54.03 -14.55
CA LYS A 767 -12.01 -54.61 -15.78
C LYS A 767 -13.47 -54.99 -15.57
N ASP A 768 -13.79 -55.66 -14.45
CA ASP A 768 -15.16 -56.04 -14.11
C ASP A 768 -16.07 -54.82 -13.91
N SER A 769 -15.56 -53.72 -13.35
CA SER A 769 -16.32 -52.46 -13.23
C SER A 769 -16.50 -51.76 -14.57
N VAL A 770 -15.46 -51.67 -15.40
CA VAL A 770 -15.55 -51.06 -16.74
C VAL A 770 -16.39 -51.92 -17.70
N GLU A 771 -16.37 -53.24 -17.58
CA GLU A 771 -17.26 -54.13 -18.35
C GLU A 771 -18.72 -53.99 -17.90
N LYS A 772 -18.99 -53.74 -16.61
CA LYS A 772 -20.31 -53.34 -16.11
C LYS A 772 -20.73 -51.96 -16.64
N GLU A 773 -19.89 -50.94 -16.55
CA GLU A 773 -20.18 -49.61 -17.12
C GLU A 773 -20.47 -49.70 -18.62
N ILE A 774 -19.68 -50.49 -19.37
CA ILE A 774 -19.89 -50.72 -20.80
C ILE A 774 -21.18 -51.49 -21.07
N ALA A 775 -21.59 -52.42 -20.20
CA ALA A 775 -22.87 -53.13 -20.33
C ALA A 775 -24.05 -52.19 -20.04
N GLU A 776 -23.99 -51.40 -18.97
CA GLU A 776 -25.02 -50.43 -18.60
C GLU A 776 -25.15 -49.31 -19.64
N LEU A 777 -24.03 -48.77 -20.13
CA LEU A 777 -24.02 -47.78 -21.21
C LEU A 777 -24.61 -48.36 -22.50
N LYS A 778 -24.40 -49.64 -22.82
CA LYS A 778 -25.08 -50.30 -23.95
C LYS A 778 -26.58 -50.44 -23.72
N GLU A 779 -27.03 -50.73 -22.50
CA GLU A 779 -28.45 -50.79 -22.15
C GLU A 779 -29.12 -49.40 -22.24
N ARG A 780 -28.48 -48.36 -21.68
CA ARG A 780 -28.89 -46.96 -21.86
C ARG A 780 -28.94 -46.60 -23.34
N LEU A 781 -27.93 -46.99 -24.14
CA LEU A 781 -27.89 -46.74 -25.59
C LEU A 781 -29.01 -47.46 -26.37
N SER A 782 -29.47 -48.65 -25.94
CA SER A 782 -30.62 -49.30 -26.58
C SER A 782 -31.92 -48.53 -26.36
N LYS A 783 -32.11 -47.95 -25.16
CA LYS A 783 -33.29 -47.13 -24.81
C LYS A 783 -33.38 -45.82 -25.61
N VAL A 784 -32.25 -45.31 -26.13
CA VAL A 784 -32.23 -44.14 -27.04
C VAL A 784 -33.09 -44.36 -28.30
N GLY A 785 -33.25 -45.60 -28.77
CA GLY A 785 -34.15 -45.91 -29.88
C GLY A 785 -35.63 -45.69 -29.56
N GLU A 786 -36.02 -45.94 -28.32
CA GLU A 786 -37.38 -45.75 -27.81
C GLU A 786 -37.62 -44.27 -27.47
N TRP A 787 -36.65 -43.61 -26.82
CA TRP A 787 -36.70 -42.17 -26.56
C TRP A 787 -36.81 -41.35 -27.85
N LYS A 788 -36.17 -41.77 -28.95
CA LYS A 788 -36.33 -41.12 -30.26
C LYS A 788 -37.72 -41.32 -30.86
N ARG A 789 -38.38 -42.47 -30.64
CA ARG A 789 -39.80 -42.63 -31.01
C ARG A 789 -40.70 -41.76 -30.15
N ARG A 790 -40.56 -41.82 -28.83
CA ARG A 790 -41.40 -41.01 -27.92
C ARG A 790 -41.21 -39.51 -28.14
N LYS A 791 -40.01 -39.05 -28.47
CA LYS A 791 -39.78 -37.67 -28.92
C LYS A 791 -40.56 -37.36 -30.21
N ALA A 792 -40.49 -38.21 -31.24
CA ALA A 792 -41.23 -38.00 -32.49
C ALA A 792 -42.75 -38.05 -32.30
N GLU A 793 -43.26 -38.90 -31.39
CA GLU A 793 -44.66 -38.92 -30.97
C GLU A 793 -45.04 -37.61 -30.27
N ILE A 794 -44.22 -37.10 -29.36
CA ILE A 794 -44.45 -35.81 -28.67
C ILE A 794 -44.37 -34.64 -29.66
N GLU A 795 -43.48 -34.67 -30.65
CA GLU A 795 -43.41 -33.66 -31.72
C GLU A 795 -44.66 -33.70 -32.62
N ASP A 796 -45.23 -34.88 -32.89
CA ASP A 796 -46.49 -35.06 -33.64
C ASP A 796 -47.75 -34.76 -32.80
N GLU A 797 -47.71 -34.99 -31.48
CA GLU A 797 -48.73 -34.53 -30.52
C GLU A 797 -48.74 -32.99 -30.44
N LEU A 798 -47.58 -32.35 -30.27
CA LEU A 798 -47.42 -30.90 -30.24
C LEU A 798 -47.79 -30.24 -31.59
N ALA A 799 -47.41 -30.84 -32.72
CA ALA A 799 -47.76 -30.32 -34.04
C ALA A 799 -49.29 -30.24 -34.24
N LYS A 800 -50.06 -31.21 -33.74
CA LYS A 800 -51.53 -31.17 -33.80
C LYS A 800 -52.11 -30.04 -32.97
N VAL A 801 -51.57 -29.82 -31.76
CA VAL A 801 -51.97 -28.71 -30.87
C VAL A 801 -51.71 -27.33 -31.50
N TRP A 802 -50.73 -27.19 -32.40
CA TRP A 802 -50.38 -25.93 -33.05
C TRP A 802 -51.08 -25.68 -34.41
N VAL A 803 -51.80 -26.67 -34.96
CA VAL A 803 -52.51 -26.52 -36.26
C VAL A 803 -53.96 -26.07 -36.10
N GLU A 804 -54.63 -26.38 -34.99
CA GLU A 804 -55.97 -25.86 -34.69
C GLU A 804 -55.92 -24.49 -34.02
N GLY A 805 -55.77 -23.44 -34.83
CA GLY A 805 -55.83 -22.05 -34.36
C GLY A 805 -57.23 -21.63 -33.87
N VAL A 806 -57.24 -20.72 -32.88
CA VAL A 806 -58.42 -20.07 -32.25
C VAL A 806 -59.13 -20.89 -31.17
N GLY A 807 -58.54 -20.90 -29.97
CA GLY A 807 -59.25 -21.25 -28.73
C GLY A 807 -58.36 -21.12 -27.49
N VAL A 808 -58.66 -20.19 -26.59
CA VAL A 808 -58.18 -20.29 -25.20
C VAL A 808 -59.07 -21.31 -24.51
N LEU A 809 -58.51 -22.48 -24.21
CA LEU A 809 -59.15 -23.52 -23.41
C LEU A 809 -58.46 -23.62 -22.06
N GLU A 810 -59.24 -23.89 -21.03
CA GLU A 810 -58.77 -23.97 -19.64
C GLU A 810 -57.91 -25.23 -19.43
N ALA A 811 -57.03 -25.19 -18.42
CA ALA A 811 -56.14 -26.31 -18.12
C ALA A 811 -56.93 -27.59 -17.78
N ALA A 812 -56.46 -28.73 -18.28
CA ALA A 812 -57.12 -30.02 -18.07
C ALA A 812 -57.13 -30.42 -16.58
N ASP A 813 -58.29 -30.91 -16.12
CA ASP A 813 -58.53 -31.33 -14.75
C ASP A 813 -57.83 -32.67 -14.45
N TYR A 814 -56.75 -32.62 -13.65
CA TYR A 814 -55.95 -33.79 -13.27
C TYR A 814 -56.63 -34.63 -12.18
N ASN A 815 -57.60 -35.44 -12.58
CA ASN A 815 -58.17 -36.50 -11.75
C ASN A 815 -57.44 -37.84 -12.00
N GLY A 816 -56.36 -38.08 -11.26
CA GLY A 816 -55.53 -39.29 -11.35
C GLY A 816 -54.56 -39.45 -10.19
N GLU A 817 -55.00 -40.19 -9.17
CA GLU A 817 -54.26 -40.81 -8.05
C GLU A 817 -52.84 -40.30 -7.72
N ALA A 818 -52.70 -39.66 -6.55
CA ALA A 818 -51.40 -39.28 -6.00
C ALA A 818 -50.67 -40.48 -5.37
N GLU A 819 -49.62 -40.97 -6.05
CA GLU A 819 -48.52 -41.66 -5.39
C GLU A 819 -47.47 -40.63 -4.93
N GLU A 820 -47.05 -40.69 -3.67
CA GLU A 820 -45.97 -39.85 -3.14
C GLU A 820 -44.61 -40.34 -3.69
N VAL A 821 -44.02 -39.56 -4.59
CA VAL A 821 -42.63 -39.74 -5.03
C VAL A 821 -41.85 -38.48 -4.63
N GLU A 822 -40.73 -38.67 -3.93
CA GLU A 822 -39.92 -37.57 -3.41
C GLU A 822 -39.32 -36.72 -4.54
N VAL A 823 -39.43 -35.40 -4.41
CA VAL A 823 -38.86 -34.45 -5.37
C VAL A 823 -37.38 -34.25 -5.06
N LEU A 824 -36.52 -34.63 -5.99
CA LEU A 824 -35.14 -34.18 -6.06
C LEU A 824 -35.03 -33.12 -7.16
N GLU A 825 -34.75 -31.87 -6.77
CA GLU A 825 -34.55 -30.74 -7.69
C GLU A 825 -33.08 -30.72 -8.15
N GLU A 826 -32.80 -31.19 -9.37
CA GLU A 826 -31.55 -30.86 -10.08
C GLU A 826 -31.79 -29.65 -11.01
N GLU A 827 -31.49 -28.44 -10.53
CA GLU A 827 -31.44 -27.23 -11.37
C GLU A 827 -30.14 -27.19 -12.20
N ASP A 828 -30.11 -27.88 -13.34
CA ASP A 828 -29.06 -27.71 -14.36
C ASP A 828 -29.55 -26.68 -15.41
N GLY A 829 -29.04 -25.45 -15.32
CA GLY A 829 -29.62 -24.28 -16.01
C GLY A 829 -28.64 -23.45 -16.84
N GLU A 830 -28.41 -23.84 -18.10
CA GLU A 830 -27.79 -22.96 -19.11
C GLU A 830 -28.13 -23.40 -20.55
N GLU A 831 -28.79 -22.56 -21.36
CA GLU A 831 -28.30 -22.19 -22.70
C GLU A 831 -29.03 -20.98 -23.31
N VAL A 832 -28.58 -20.52 -24.50
CA VAL A 832 -28.76 -19.14 -24.98
C VAL A 832 -29.35 -19.05 -26.40
N ALA A 833 -30.59 -18.55 -26.46
CA ALA A 833 -31.16 -17.67 -27.50
C ALA A 833 -31.34 -18.16 -28.97
N LEU A 834 -31.92 -17.25 -29.78
CA LEU A 834 -31.98 -17.16 -31.24
C LEU A 834 -32.89 -18.12 -32.03
N SER A 835 -33.99 -17.56 -32.55
CA SER A 835 -34.25 -17.57 -34.01
C SER A 835 -35.27 -16.50 -34.42
N ASP A 836 -34.94 -15.70 -35.44
CA ASP A 836 -35.89 -14.85 -36.17
C ASP A 836 -36.78 -15.68 -37.13
N THR A 837 -37.97 -15.16 -37.49
CA THR A 837 -38.63 -15.19 -38.83
C THR A 837 -39.94 -14.37 -38.72
N GLU A 838 -40.36 -13.50 -39.66
CA GLU A 838 -40.96 -13.78 -41.00
C GLU A 838 -42.22 -14.68 -40.92
N THR A 839 -43.36 -14.47 -41.62
CA THR A 839 -43.78 -13.60 -42.76
C THR A 839 -45.34 -13.46 -42.70
N GLU A 840 -46.12 -12.67 -43.46
CA GLU A 840 -45.93 -11.73 -44.59
C GLU A 840 -47.01 -10.58 -44.58
N ARG A 841 -47.08 -9.83 -45.69
CA ARG A 841 -47.88 -8.66 -46.11
C ARG A 841 -49.35 -8.97 -46.50
N ALA A 842 -50.16 -7.91 -46.68
CA ALA A 842 -51.03 -7.75 -47.87
C ALA A 842 -51.51 -6.29 -48.09
N GLY A 843 -51.35 -5.75 -49.32
CA GLY A 843 -51.82 -4.42 -49.77
C GLY A 843 -51.01 -3.21 -49.24
N GLY A 844 -50.63 -2.20 -50.02
CA GLY A 844 -51.00 -1.77 -51.39
C GLY A 844 -51.62 -0.36 -51.34
N GLU A 845 -51.23 0.64 -52.13
CA GLU A 845 -50.27 0.75 -53.25
C GLU A 845 -49.61 2.16 -53.20
N GLY A 846 -48.54 2.42 -53.97
CA GLY A 846 -48.09 3.79 -54.26
C GLY A 846 -46.58 4.06 -54.18
N GLU A 847 -45.97 4.34 -55.34
CA GLU A 847 -44.72 5.12 -55.46
C GLU A 847 -45.06 6.62 -55.14
N VAL A 848 -44.15 7.57 -54.86
CA VAL A 848 -42.86 7.90 -55.49
C VAL A 848 -41.97 8.68 -54.50
N GLN A 849 -40.74 8.19 -54.30
CA GLN A 849 -39.42 8.86 -54.27
C GLN A 849 -39.21 10.27 -53.62
N ASP A 850 -38.10 10.38 -52.85
CA ASP A 850 -37.22 11.54 -52.50
C ASP A 850 -37.87 12.92 -52.15
N ASP A 851 -37.43 13.66 -51.13
CA ASP A 851 -36.05 14.13 -50.93
C ASP A 851 -35.75 14.55 -49.47
N ALA A 852 -34.52 14.97 -49.18
CA ALA A 852 -34.07 15.38 -47.83
C ALA A 852 -34.33 16.86 -47.51
N ALA A 853 -34.38 17.23 -46.21
CA ALA A 853 -33.63 18.38 -45.64
C ALA A 853 -33.85 18.63 -44.11
N THR A 854 -32.74 19.01 -43.46
CA THR A 854 -32.51 19.97 -42.34
C THR A 854 -33.62 20.46 -41.37
N ASP A 855 -33.15 20.71 -40.13
CA ASP A 855 -33.69 21.64 -39.11
C ASP A 855 -35.05 21.31 -38.46
N GLY A 856 -35.35 21.75 -37.24
CA GLY A 856 -34.50 22.45 -36.26
C GLY A 856 -35.32 23.16 -35.16
N TYR A 857 -34.74 23.26 -33.95
CA TYR A 857 -35.32 23.90 -32.74
C TYR A 857 -36.60 23.28 -32.16
N GLY A 858 -36.73 23.37 -30.83
CA GLY A 858 -37.82 22.76 -30.07
C GLY A 858 -37.59 22.85 -28.56
N THR A 859 -37.34 24.05 -28.05
CA THR A 859 -37.35 24.29 -26.59
C THR A 859 -38.77 24.23 -26.08
N ASP A 860 -39.02 23.47 -25.01
CA ASP A 860 -40.18 23.73 -24.18
C ASP A 860 -39.87 23.56 -22.69
N THR A 861 -40.50 24.41 -21.87
CA THR A 861 -40.26 24.51 -20.43
C THR A 861 -41.51 24.14 -19.67
N GLN A 862 -41.42 23.16 -18.77
CA GLN A 862 -42.39 23.00 -17.69
C GLN A 862 -41.70 22.80 -16.35
N GLU A 863 -41.98 23.70 -15.42
CA GLU A 863 -41.70 23.54 -14.00
C GLU A 863 -42.73 22.57 -13.41
N PHE A 864 -42.32 21.61 -12.56
CA PHE A 864 -43.25 21.06 -11.56
C PHE A 864 -42.55 20.67 -10.25
N VAL A 865 -42.80 21.51 -9.25
CA VAL A 865 -43.11 21.21 -7.83
C VAL A 865 -42.33 20.08 -7.12
N THR A 866 -41.58 20.49 -6.09
CA THR A 866 -41.11 19.61 -5.01
C THR A 866 -42.23 19.19 -4.06
N PRO A 867 -42.30 17.91 -3.62
CA PRO A 867 -42.87 17.53 -2.33
C PRO A 867 -41.77 17.53 -1.23
N ALA A 868 -42.19 17.76 0.02
CA ALA A 868 -41.29 17.94 1.17
C ALA A 868 -41.05 16.66 1.99
N ALA A 869 -40.11 16.72 2.93
CA ALA A 869 -39.68 15.58 3.75
C ALA A 869 -40.71 15.14 4.81
N THR A 870 -40.82 13.83 5.02
CA THR A 870 -41.42 13.20 6.20
C THR A 870 -40.34 12.83 7.23
N PRO A 871 -40.51 13.16 8.52
CA PRO A 871 -39.67 12.62 9.60
C PRO A 871 -40.22 11.26 10.05
N MET A 872 -39.33 10.28 10.28
CA MET A 872 -39.72 8.98 10.85
C MET A 872 -39.39 8.93 12.35
N GLU A 873 -40.24 8.27 13.13
CA GLU A 873 -40.25 8.35 14.59
C GLU A 873 -39.16 7.53 15.30
N ARG A 874 -39.07 7.75 16.61
CA ARG A 874 -38.23 6.96 17.52
C ARG A 874 -38.94 5.66 17.88
N ALA A 875 -38.19 4.56 17.87
CA ALA A 875 -38.50 3.39 18.68
C ALA A 875 -37.25 2.94 19.46
N SER A 876 -37.48 2.48 20.69
CA SER A 876 -36.55 1.79 21.60
C SER A 876 -37.45 0.91 22.50
N PRO A 877 -36.96 -0.13 23.19
CA PRO A 877 -35.59 -0.35 23.66
C PRO A 877 -34.56 -0.68 22.57
#